data_AF-A0A9E4J478-F1
#
_entry.id   AF-A0A9E4J478-F1
#
_cell.length_a   1.000
_cell.length_b   1.000
_cell.length_c   1.000
_cell.angle_alpha   90.00
_cell.angle_beta   90.00
_cell.angle_gamma   90.00
#
_symmetry.space_group_name_H-M   'P 1'
#
loop_
_entity.id
_entity.type
_entity.pdbx_description
1 polymer ?
#
loop_
_entity_poly.entity_id
_entity_poly.type
_entity_poly.pdbx_seq_one_letter_code
_entity_poly.pdbx_strand_id
1 'polypeptide(L)'
;MRRLCAVALAVALAGFGAYGPAARADDLWEPAFDPRYVVSPPLGKGPDGEGRVLRVNPRFRTRAAPAPHSPRVLGAEDVMRVGEVVVVAGDPETITSNNGQLGVDPAALGNVTQKALAFAGDHYEIVTVWQTFVDRGTDALAYALNVKNEVAGLGERLRVQDLSRMYGSQGVLRTVVNMKDLGLGSTDDRINWDKTLETWGQETGHRFMAFLEVRDPRTGRASDLLLGRDCAHFDWFVDTRASVQDGLAWVDNANGTFTWNERAKRFGPLDLYGMGLMPADELPPFFAIVDVPNYTRPSCEAYQPGRIPTQNTVSGTRLDLTSDDLIAANGPREPAASSGYVRELQVVLTRPNESVTSVTAVGLAQRIDRARLWWEDWVRVASGNRLVVCSQSTQDCGDARSDVVGVEVVEPAVPRLGPVAFRMDLANTGAQPATGLRGWIEVRAGDRLYSSGLPRDLEPLPAGATRSETFMVDLPDIPCGAEMSVVGRTQSAFHYDRRRVSRPVGVKTVWTEDFESEGGWSVNPEGTDTGQGATWERGKPELSFVVNRQTQPDAAHSGAGAFSTGRVPPEAGSTGGFAKRGRVTLQSPVLPLAGLRQPALRYFVTFAGMRSVGSGQIESSPQASLSVYVRAVGDAPDAGADSSWTEIDRLSDAIFVEWQERVVAMPPALAGASALQLRFVAADDHGDGLGGVEAAIDDVSMTSVLPGCETPNTVDAGEGPALDDEGGCGCHLGGRTKEPRLLTFGCLLAWLARRRRSTSPPSP
;
A
#
# COMPACT_ATOMS: atom_id res chain seq x y z
N MET A 1 36.78 -48.21 27.09
CA MET A 1 36.86 -48.93 28.38
C MET A 1 35.74 -48.42 29.30
N ARG A 2 35.19 -49.30 30.17
CA ARG A 2 34.33 -49.08 31.38
C ARG A 2 33.64 -47.70 31.55
N ARG A 3 32.30 -47.56 31.46
CA ARG A 3 31.19 -47.96 32.39
C ARG A 3 31.10 -47.16 33.70
N LEU A 4 29.90 -46.62 33.98
CA LEU A 4 29.11 -46.44 35.25
C LEU A 4 28.35 -45.08 35.20
N CYS A 5 27.01 -45.00 35.17
CA CYS A 5 25.99 -45.23 36.23
C CYS A 5 25.85 -44.02 37.20
N ALA A 6 24.67 -43.60 37.71
CA ALA A 6 23.32 -44.20 37.74
C ALA A 6 22.16 -43.16 37.80
N VAL A 7 20.91 -43.65 37.95
CA VAL A 7 19.60 -42.93 37.96
C VAL A 7 18.85 -43.21 39.28
N ALA A 8 18.07 -42.25 39.80
CA ALA A 8 16.82 -42.34 40.63
C ALA A 8 16.57 -40.96 41.32
N LEU A 9 15.39 -40.34 41.50
CA LEU A 9 13.94 -40.65 41.47
C LEU A 9 13.26 -41.01 42.83
N ALA A 10 12.66 -39.99 43.48
CA ALA A 10 11.49 -39.99 44.40
C ALA A 10 11.05 -38.51 44.62
N VAL A 11 9.80 -38.04 44.80
CA VAL A 11 8.42 -38.58 45.00
C VAL A 11 7.98 -38.87 46.46
N ALA A 12 7.22 -37.95 47.10
CA ALA A 12 5.84 -38.16 47.62
C ALA A 12 5.30 -37.08 48.64
N LEU A 13 4.05 -36.65 48.40
CA LEU A 13 2.93 -36.37 49.34
C LEU A 13 2.96 -35.29 50.46
N ALA A 14 2.24 -34.18 50.17
CA ALA A 14 0.99 -33.70 50.80
C ALA A 14 0.80 -33.57 52.34
N GLY A 15 0.27 -32.41 52.76
CA GLY A 15 -0.43 -32.18 54.03
C GLY A 15 -1.39 -30.98 53.95
N PHE A 16 -2.69 -31.21 54.16
CA PHE A 16 -3.75 -30.18 54.18
C PHE A 16 -4.00 -29.67 55.61
N GLY A 17 -4.31 -28.37 55.76
CA GLY A 17 -4.76 -27.78 57.03
C GLY A 17 -5.20 -26.33 56.84
N ALA A 18 -6.51 -26.07 56.82
CA ALA A 18 -7.10 -24.78 56.48
C ALA A 18 -7.45 -23.93 57.71
N TYR A 19 -7.37 -22.59 57.58
CA TYR A 19 -8.31 -21.61 58.12
C TYR A 19 -8.02 -20.22 57.52
N GLY A 20 -9.03 -19.59 56.90
CA GLY A 20 -9.04 -18.14 56.61
C GLY A 20 -9.93 -17.40 57.63
N PRO A 21 -10.35 -16.13 57.39
CA PRO A 21 -10.03 -15.26 56.25
C PRO A 21 -9.57 -13.83 56.64
N ALA A 22 -8.91 -13.11 55.72
CA ALA A 22 -8.97 -11.64 55.63
C ALA A 22 -8.37 -11.19 54.29
N ALA A 23 -9.03 -10.26 53.59
CA ALA A 23 -8.51 -9.70 52.35
C ALA A 23 -7.38 -8.69 52.62
N ARG A 24 -6.29 -8.81 51.86
CA ARG A 24 -5.47 -7.67 51.44
C ARG A 24 -5.17 -7.84 49.95
N ALA A 25 -5.62 -6.87 49.16
CA ALA A 25 -4.91 -6.53 47.94
C ALA A 25 -3.60 -5.86 48.37
N ASP A 26 -2.49 -6.33 47.82
CA ASP A 26 -1.24 -5.59 47.57
C ASP A 26 -0.33 -6.51 46.72
N ASP A 27 0.55 -5.89 45.91
CA ASP A 27 1.65 -6.50 45.16
C ASP A 27 1.32 -7.49 44.01
N LEU A 28 0.44 -7.06 43.10
CA LEU A 28 0.57 -7.37 41.67
C LEU A 28 1.05 -6.12 40.91
N TRP A 29 2.35 -5.87 40.95
CA TRP A 29 3.04 -4.91 40.08
C TRP A 29 4.33 -5.55 39.54
N GLU A 30 4.19 -6.37 38.49
CA GLU A 30 5.32 -6.59 37.58
C GLU A 30 5.58 -5.28 36.80
N PRO A 31 6.82 -4.79 36.72
CA PRO A 31 7.11 -3.53 36.05
C PRO A 31 6.89 -3.65 34.53
N ALA A 32 6.05 -2.76 33.99
CA ALA A 32 5.54 -2.79 32.62
C ALA A 32 6.56 -2.38 31.53
N PHE A 33 7.71 -3.04 31.47
CA PHE A 33 8.69 -2.85 30.39
C PHE A 33 9.49 -4.13 30.11
N ASP A 34 9.04 -4.92 29.14
CA ASP A 34 9.83 -6.01 28.56
C ASP A 34 10.37 -5.56 27.18
N PRO A 35 11.71 -5.42 27.02
CA PRO A 35 12.31 -4.92 25.79
C PRO A 35 12.12 -5.85 24.58
N ARG A 36 11.57 -7.07 24.75
CA ARG A 36 11.20 -7.96 23.63
C ARG A 36 10.01 -7.46 22.81
N TYR A 37 9.17 -6.58 23.38
CA TYR A 37 8.02 -6.00 22.67
C TYR A 37 8.35 -4.73 21.89
N VAL A 38 9.58 -4.20 22.00
CA VAL A 38 10.06 -3.09 21.18
C VAL A 38 10.78 -3.67 19.97
N VAL A 39 10.02 -3.98 18.90
CA VAL A 39 10.63 -4.20 17.58
C VAL A 39 10.98 -2.84 16.99
N SER A 40 12.08 -2.26 17.49
CA SER A 40 12.81 -1.27 16.70
C SER A 40 13.39 -2.00 15.49
N PRO A 41 13.35 -1.40 14.28
CA PRO A 41 14.32 -1.78 13.26
C PRO A 41 15.75 -1.70 13.84
N PRO A 42 16.72 -2.51 13.37
CA PRO A 42 18.11 -2.41 13.82
C PRO A 42 18.73 -1.09 13.30
N LEU A 43 18.62 -0.05 14.11
CA LEU A 43 19.05 1.29 13.75
C LEU A 43 20.47 1.58 14.21
N GLY A 44 21.37 1.71 13.22
CA GLY A 44 22.58 2.54 13.30
C GLY A 44 23.59 2.16 14.38
N LYS A 45 24.64 1.44 13.99
CA LYS A 45 25.83 1.27 14.84
C LYS A 45 26.57 2.58 15.10
N GLY A 46 27.24 2.63 16.26
CA GLY A 46 28.35 3.57 16.48
C GLY A 46 29.62 3.19 15.68
N PRO A 47 30.73 3.90 15.92
CA PRO A 47 31.99 3.74 15.16
C PRO A 47 32.72 2.39 15.29
N ASP A 48 32.19 1.43 16.05
CA ASP A 48 32.83 0.16 16.45
C ASP A 48 32.28 -1.10 15.75
N GLY A 49 31.17 -0.99 15.02
CA GLY A 49 30.89 -1.92 13.91
C GLY A 49 30.08 -3.19 14.20
N GLU A 50 29.43 -3.37 15.36
CA GLU A 50 28.50 -4.50 15.59
C GLU A 50 26.99 -4.18 15.38
N GLY A 51 26.29 -4.96 14.55
CA GLY A 51 24.94 -4.61 14.06
C GLY A 51 23.82 -5.35 14.78
N ARG A 52 23.02 -4.64 15.57
CA ARG A 52 21.78 -5.11 16.23
C ARG A 52 20.88 -3.91 16.56
N VAL A 53 19.62 -4.20 16.93
CA VAL A 53 18.63 -3.34 17.63
C VAL A 53 19.27 -2.14 18.34
N LEU A 54 18.69 -0.95 18.16
CA LEU A 54 19.08 0.32 18.77
C LEU A 54 19.76 0.13 20.14
N ARG A 55 21.10 0.21 20.13
CA ARG A 55 21.89 -0.11 21.32
C ARG A 55 21.82 1.08 22.28
N VAL A 56 21.07 0.90 23.36
CA VAL A 56 21.25 1.73 24.57
C VAL A 56 22.68 1.51 25.02
N ASN A 57 23.45 2.59 25.12
CA ASN A 57 24.87 2.50 25.43
C ASN A 57 25.03 1.77 26.78
N PRO A 58 25.81 0.67 26.87
CA PRO A 58 25.76 -0.24 28.02
C PRO A 58 26.37 0.36 29.30
N ARG A 59 27.04 1.52 29.21
CA ARG A 59 27.48 2.28 30.38
C ARG A 59 26.43 3.29 30.85
N PHE A 60 25.38 3.50 30.07
CA PHE A 60 24.49 4.63 30.15
C PHE A 60 23.16 4.26 30.82
N ARG A 61 23.05 4.46 32.15
CA ARG A 61 21.78 4.63 32.87
C ARG A 61 21.97 4.85 34.38
N THR A 62 21.65 6.07 34.81
CA THR A 62 21.16 6.45 36.14
C THR A 62 20.08 7.50 35.90
N ARG A 63 18.88 7.32 36.46
CA ARG A 63 17.89 8.40 36.48
C ARG A 63 18.36 9.44 37.49
N ALA A 64 18.21 10.72 37.17
CA ALA A 64 18.42 11.77 38.15
C ALA A 64 17.52 11.51 39.37
N ALA A 65 18.00 11.79 40.59
CA ALA A 65 17.34 11.31 41.80
C ALA A 65 15.85 11.74 41.82
N PRO A 66 14.89 10.81 41.93
CA PRO A 66 13.48 11.16 41.91
C PRO A 66 13.16 11.98 43.16
N ALA A 67 12.68 13.20 42.95
CA ALA A 67 11.87 13.87 43.97
C ALA A 67 10.61 13.01 44.19
N PRO A 68 10.11 12.84 45.43
CA PRO A 68 8.99 11.94 45.70
C PRO A 68 7.75 12.30 44.86
N HIS A 69 7.38 11.40 43.96
CA HIS A 69 6.34 11.64 42.94
C HIS A 69 4.93 11.59 43.55
N SER A 70 4.12 12.59 43.21
CA SER A 70 2.66 12.49 43.12
C SER A 70 2.29 12.49 41.63
N PRO A 71 1.10 12.02 41.20
CA PRO A 71 0.67 12.16 39.81
C PRO A 71 0.66 13.64 39.40
N ARG A 72 1.67 14.04 38.61
CA ARG A 72 1.93 15.45 38.30
C ARG A 72 1.07 15.87 37.13
N VAL A 73 0.04 16.67 37.43
CA VAL A 73 -0.65 17.48 36.41
C VAL A 73 0.39 18.36 35.73
N LEU A 74 0.42 18.39 34.39
CA LEU A 74 1.36 19.21 33.62
C LEU A 74 1.21 20.69 34.04
N GLY A 75 2.29 21.28 34.55
CA GLY A 75 2.33 22.71 34.81
C GLY A 75 2.56 23.50 33.52
N ALA A 76 2.06 24.73 33.46
CA ALA A 76 2.31 25.65 32.34
C ALA A 76 3.81 26.04 32.19
N GLU A 77 4.68 25.61 33.11
CA GLU A 77 6.13 25.80 33.08
C GLU A 77 6.89 24.53 32.61
N ASP A 78 6.24 23.37 32.52
CA ASP A 78 6.88 22.10 32.11
C ASP A 78 6.83 21.84 30.60
N VAL A 79 5.84 22.43 29.90
CA VAL A 79 5.66 22.34 28.45
C VAL A 79 5.16 23.69 27.91
N MET A 80 5.69 24.15 26.79
CA MET A 80 5.19 25.33 26.09
C MET A 80 5.29 25.19 24.57
N ARG A 81 4.88 26.21 23.82
CA ARG A 81 4.98 26.27 22.34
C ARG A 81 5.75 27.50 21.89
N VAL A 82 6.58 27.34 20.85
CA VAL A 82 7.34 28.40 20.18
C VAL A 82 7.13 28.24 18.68
N GLY A 83 6.36 29.14 18.07
CA GLY A 83 5.87 28.92 16.71
C GLY A 83 5.04 27.64 16.65
N GLU A 84 5.37 26.74 15.73
CA GLU A 84 4.76 25.40 15.64
C GLU A 84 5.60 24.29 16.31
N VAL A 85 6.52 24.64 17.22
CA VAL A 85 7.37 23.68 17.93
C VAL A 85 6.97 23.61 19.40
N VAL A 86 6.74 22.39 19.90
CA VAL A 86 6.48 22.14 21.33
C VAL A 86 7.82 22.02 22.06
N VAL A 87 7.96 22.67 23.21
CA VAL A 87 9.16 22.59 24.06
C VAL A 87 8.78 21.87 25.34
N VAL A 88 9.44 20.75 25.64
CA VAL A 88 9.21 19.88 26.81
C VAL A 88 10.41 19.96 27.76
N ALA A 89 10.14 20.11 29.05
CA ALA A 89 11.18 20.15 30.07
C ALA A 89 11.92 18.80 30.21
N GLY A 90 13.25 18.89 30.30
CA GLY A 90 14.11 17.79 30.71
C GLY A 90 14.00 17.48 32.20
N ASP A 91 13.66 16.24 32.55
CA ASP A 91 13.49 15.77 33.92
C ASP A 91 13.92 14.29 34.09
N PRO A 92 13.87 13.70 35.31
CA PRO A 92 14.27 12.31 35.54
C PRO A 92 13.50 11.22 34.78
N GLU A 93 12.36 11.55 34.18
CA GLU A 93 11.52 10.64 33.40
C GLU A 93 11.81 10.77 31.90
N THR A 94 12.07 11.99 31.41
CA THR A 94 12.36 12.27 29.99
C THR A 94 13.83 12.14 29.62
N ILE A 95 14.75 12.10 30.60
CA ILE A 95 16.20 12.06 30.36
C ILE A 95 16.88 11.02 31.25
N THR A 96 17.81 10.29 30.64
CA THR A 96 18.77 9.43 31.33
C THR A 96 20.13 10.10 31.46
N SER A 97 20.88 9.75 32.51
CA SER A 97 22.20 10.32 32.76
C SER A 97 23.22 9.25 33.16
N ASN A 98 24.51 9.50 32.95
CA ASN A 98 25.58 8.69 33.52
C ASN A 98 26.85 9.52 33.69
N ASN A 99 27.42 9.58 34.89
CA ASN A 99 28.64 10.35 35.19
C ASN A 99 28.60 11.81 34.64
N GLY A 100 27.42 12.44 34.69
CA GLY A 100 27.20 13.81 34.18
C GLY A 100 26.98 13.92 32.65
N GLN A 101 27.11 12.83 31.89
CA GLN A 101 26.65 12.77 30.50
C GLN A 101 25.14 12.55 30.45
N LEU A 102 24.49 13.04 29.40
CA LEU A 102 23.02 13.02 29.21
C LEU A 102 22.64 12.25 27.96
N GLY A 103 21.42 11.73 27.92
CA GLY A 103 20.90 11.01 26.77
C GLY A 103 19.47 10.55 26.93
N VAL A 104 18.85 10.15 25.83
CA VAL A 104 17.46 9.68 25.78
C VAL A 104 17.45 8.25 25.28
N ASP A 105 16.95 7.34 26.11
CA ASP A 105 16.69 5.96 25.71
C ASP A 105 15.24 5.80 25.22
N PRO A 106 14.83 4.65 24.63
CA PRO A 106 13.47 4.46 24.12
C PRO A 106 12.34 4.67 25.15
N ALA A 107 12.55 4.34 26.43
CA ALA A 107 11.54 4.52 27.47
C ALA A 107 11.43 5.99 27.89
N ALA A 108 12.57 6.68 28.00
CA ALA A 108 12.62 8.12 28.23
C ALA A 108 11.97 8.90 27.06
N LEU A 109 12.22 8.46 25.81
CA LEU A 109 11.60 9.02 24.61
C LEU A 109 10.07 8.84 24.62
N GLY A 110 9.57 7.67 25.06
CA GLY A 110 8.14 7.45 25.27
C GLY A 110 7.50 8.47 26.23
N ASN A 111 8.18 8.82 27.32
CA ASN A 111 7.72 9.85 28.26
C ASN A 111 7.75 11.26 27.65
N VAL A 112 8.72 11.57 26.79
CA VAL A 112 8.76 12.85 26.03
C VAL A 112 7.54 12.93 25.11
N THR A 113 7.25 11.87 24.36
CA THR A 113 6.11 11.81 23.44
C THR A 113 4.77 11.93 24.18
N GLN A 114 4.62 11.23 25.32
CA GLN A 114 3.43 11.36 26.18
C GLN A 114 3.20 12.82 26.61
N LYS A 115 4.24 13.51 27.09
CA LYS A 115 4.15 14.93 27.52
C LYS A 115 3.83 15.86 26.36
N ALA A 116 4.40 15.62 25.18
CA ALA A 116 4.14 16.43 23.98
C ALA A 116 2.71 16.24 23.43
N LEU A 117 2.23 14.98 23.30
CA LEU A 117 0.88 14.69 22.80
C LEU A 117 -0.21 15.11 23.80
N ALA A 118 0.03 15.01 25.10
CA ALA A 118 -0.89 15.52 26.13
C ALA A 118 -1.09 17.06 26.05
N PHE A 119 -0.12 17.79 25.48
CA PHE A 119 -0.19 19.24 25.26
C PHE A 119 -0.68 19.63 23.86
N ALA A 120 -0.32 18.85 22.83
CA ALA A 120 -0.62 19.18 21.41
C ALA A 120 -1.88 18.49 20.85
N GLY A 121 -2.36 17.43 21.50
CA GLY A 121 -3.39 16.54 20.95
C GLY A 121 -2.79 15.34 20.20
N ASP A 122 -3.58 14.27 20.08
CA ASP A 122 -3.18 13.02 19.42
C ASP A 122 -3.59 13.05 17.94
N HIS A 123 -2.89 13.87 17.16
CA HIS A 123 -3.20 14.16 15.75
C HIS A 123 -1.97 14.06 14.84
N TYR A 124 -0.99 13.22 15.20
CA TYR A 124 0.31 13.16 14.54
C TYR A 124 0.77 11.72 14.36
N GLU A 125 0.95 11.29 13.11
CA GLU A 125 1.52 9.97 12.81
C GLU A 125 3.02 9.92 13.11
N ILE A 126 3.70 11.07 13.11
CA ILE A 126 5.12 11.21 13.44
C ILE A 126 5.33 12.25 14.56
N VAL A 127 6.22 11.96 15.50
CA VAL A 127 6.74 12.94 16.47
C VAL A 127 8.25 12.98 16.34
N THR A 128 8.81 14.15 16.04
CA THR A 128 10.26 14.33 15.86
C THR A 128 10.84 15.16 16.99
N VAL A 129 11.79 14.57 17.71
CA VAL A 129 12.41 15.10 18.92
C VAL A 129 13.82 15.61 18.63
N TRP A 130 14.05 16.85 19.01
CA TRP A 130 15.31 17.59 18.96
C TRP A 130 15.74 17.94 20.39
N GLN A 131 17.03 18.12 20.65
CA GLN A 131 17.53 18.25 22.02
C GLN A 131 18.48 19.43 22.19
N THR A 132 18.42 20.08 23.36
CA THR A 132 19.36 21.16 23.74
C THR A 132 20.69 20.65 24.31
N PHE A 133 20.95 19.34 24.25
CA PHE A 133 22.13 18.69 24.81
C PHE A 133 22.61 17.53 23.94
N VAL A 134 23.92 17.27 23.95
CA VAL A 134 24.53 16.10 23.31
C VAL A 134 24.06 14.81 23.96
N ASP A 135 23.45 13.91 23.18
CA ASP A 135 22.85 12.66 23.67
C ASP A 135 23.77 11.45 23.45
N ARG A 136 24.08 10.79 24.56
CA ARG A 136 24.93 9.61 24.69
C ARG A 136 24.17 8.35 25.15
N GLY A 137 22.84 8.41 25.18
CA GLY A 137 21.96 7.31 25.59
C GLY A 137 21.92 6.18 24.57
N THR A 138 22.08 6.51 23.29
CA THR A 138 22.21 5.57 22.17
C THR A 138 23.47 5.87 21.36
N ASP A 139 24.05 4.83 20.76
CA ASP A 139 25.30 4.94 19.97
C ASP A 139 25.07 5.46 18.52
N ALA A 140 23.81 5.67 18.12
CA ALA A 140 23.40 6.18 16.82
C ALA A 140 23.47 7.73 16.71
N LEU A 141 23.59 8.25 15.48
CA LEU A 141 23.61 9.70 15.19
C LEU A 141 22.22 10.35 15.31
N ALA A 142 21.21 9.63 14.83
CA ALA A 142 19.78 9.84 14.99
C ALA A 142 19.14 8.44 14.96
N TYR A 143 17.87 8.31 15.37
CA TYR A 143 17.16 7.03 15.26
C TYR A 143 15.64 7.23 15.23
N ALA A 144 14.93 6.42 14.45
CA ALA A 144 13.48 6.24 14.56
C ALA A 144 13.05 5.18 15.60
N LEU A 145 11.76 5.14 15.92
CA LEU A 145 11.10 4.03 16.59
C LEU A 145 9.76 3.79 15.90
N ASN A 146 9.57 2.59 15.35
CA ASN A 146 8.32 2.17 14.71
C ASN A 146 7.31 1.81 15.80
N VAL A 147 6.66 2.83 16.36
CA VAL A 147 5.64 2.70 17.40
C VAL A 147 4.44 1.88 16.92
N LYS A 148 4.03 2.05 15.66
CA LYS A 148 2.94 1.27 15.05
C LYS A 148 3.29 0.95 13.60
N ASN A 149 3.10 -0.31 13.24
CA ASN A 149 3.11 -0.77 11.87
C ASN A 149 1.83 -1.57 11.60
N GLU A 150 0.98 -1.05 10.75
CA GLU A 150 -0.23 -1.70 10.23
C GLU A 150 -0.03 -2.31 8.83
N VAL A 151 1.18 -2.23 8.25
CA VAL A 151 1.47 -2.63 6.86
C VAL A 151 2.16 -4.00 6.79
N ALA A 152 1.62 -4.90 5.97
CA ALA A 152 2.22 -6.17 5.61
C ALA A 152 2.95 -6.11 4.24
N GLY A 153 3.70 -7.15 3.88
CA GLY A 153 4.49 -7.18 2.64
C GLY A 153 5.81 -6.39 2.66
N LEU A 154 6.20 -5.84 3.82
CA LEU A 154 7.44 -5.06 3.98
C LEU A 154 8.66 -5.90 4.43
N GLY A 155 8.54 -7.24 4.37
CA GLY A 155 9.55 -8.21 4.82
C GLY A 155 9.44 -8.60 6.29
N GLU A 156 9.92 -9.80 6.66
CA GLU A 156 9.67 -10.43 7.96
C GLU A 156 10.16 -9.65 9.20
N ARG A 157 11.06 -8.68 8.98
CA ARG A 157 11.64 -7.81 10.01
C ARG A 157 10.72 -6.63 10.39
N LEU A 158 9.77 -6.24 9.53
CA LEU A 158 8.70 -5.29 9.84
C LEU A 158 7.38 -6.03 10.08
N ARG A 159 7.21 -6.53 11.31
CA ARG A 159 5.97 -7.18 11.73
C ARG A 159 4.87 -6.15 12.00
N VAL A 160 3.62 -6.57 11.87
CA VAL A 160 2.47 -5.77 12.30
C VAL A 160 2.47 -5.65 13.83
N GLN A 161 2.41 -4.42 14.34
CA GLN A 161 2.43 -4.13 15.78
C GLN A 161 1.77 -2.78 16.09
N ASP A 162 1.25 -2.62 17.32
CA ASP A 162 0.77 -1.33 17.83
C ASP A 162 1.24 -1.12 19.27
N LEU A 163 2.18 -0.19 19.46
CA LEU A 163 2.74 0.24 20.74
C LEU A 163 2.29 1.68 21.10
N SER A 164 1.38 2.28 20.33
CA SER A 164 0.98 3.71 20.41
C SER A 164 0.63 4.17 21.83
N ARG A 165 -0.06 3.34 22.60
CA ARG A 165 -0.44 3.61 23.98
C ARG A 165 0.75 3.84 24.92
N MET A 166 1.88 3.16 24.69
CA MET A 166 3.10 3.37 25.50
C MET A 166 3.79 4.72 25.23
N TYR A 167 3.43 5.38 24.12
CA TYR A 167 3.92 6.70 23.73
C TYR A 167 2.86 7.80 23.91
N GLY A 168 1.72 7.48 24.55
CA GLY A 168 0.65 8.43 24.87
C GLY A 168 -0.39 8.64 23.78
N SER A 169 -0.36 7.84 22.71
CA SER A 169 -1.31 7.92 21.60
C SER A 169 -2.41 6.87 21.69
N GLN A 170 -3.59 7.18 21.15
CA GLN A 170 -4.77 6.33 21.05
C GLN A 170 -4.81 5.56 19.71
N GLY A 171 -3.65 5.31 19.10
CA GLY A 171 -3.53 4.58 17.83
C GLY A 171 -3.21 5.45 16.61
N VAL A 172 -2.95 6.75 16.80
CA VAL A 172 -2.59 7.73 15.77
C VAL A 172 -1.08 7.77 15.51
N LEU A 173 -0.25 7.69 16.55
CA LEU A 173 1.20 7.72 16.41
C LEU A 173 1.75 6.43 15.79
N ARG A 174 2.62 6.57 14.78
CA ARG A 174 3.29 5.46 14.10
C ARG A 174 4.81 5.48 14.18
N THR A 175 5.43 6.66 14.16
CA THR A 175 6.89 6.80 14.29
C THR A 175 7.25 7.87 15.31
N VAL A 176 8.26 7.61 16.15
CA VAL A 176 8.96 8.69 16.86
C VAL A 176 10.38 8.77 16.34
N VAL A 177 10.79 9.93 15.84
CA VAL A 177 12.16 10.18 15.38
C VAL A 177 12.90 10.96 16.46
N ASN A 178 14.09 10.50 16.87
CA ASN A 178 14.99 11.27 17.72
C ASN A 178 16.18 11.75 16.88
N MET A 179 16.17 13.04 16.56
CA MET A 179 17.23 13.74 15.82
C MET A 179 18.38 14.22 16.73
N LYS A 180 18.29 13.95 18.03
CA LYS A 180 19.33 14.22 19.03
C LYS A 180 19.79 15.69 18.99
N ASP A 181 21.08 15.94 19.07
CA ASP A 181 21.70 17.28 19.02
C ASP A 181 21.98 17.81 17.60
N LEU A 182 21.53 17.14 16.52
CA LEU A 182 21.76 17.60 15.14
C LEU A 182 21.24 19.04 14.88
N GLY A 183 20.13 19.41 15.52
CA GLY A 183 19.57 20.76 15.44
C GLY A 183 20.44 21.85 16.09
N LEU A 184 21.39 21.50 16.97
CA LEU A 184 22.35 22.44 17.56
C LEU A 184 23.54 22.71 16.62
N GLY A 185 23.92 21.74 15.79
CA GLY A 185 25.01 21.88 14.81
C GLY A 185 24.61 22.64 13.54
N SER A 186 23.31 22.77 13.28
CA SER A 186 22.78 23.43 12.08
C SER A 186 22.57 24.94 12.32
N THR A 187 22.88 25.80 11.35
CA THR A 187 22.69 27.27 11.48
C THR A 187 21.25 27.70 11.08
N ASP A 188 21.04 29.00 10.87
CA ASP A 188 19.79 29.56 10.34
C ASP A 188 19.74 29.56 8.80
N ASP A 189 20.78 29.04 8.14
CA ASP A 189 20.90 28.99 6.69
C ASP A 189 20.46 27.62 6.16
N ARG A 190 19.51 27.61 5.21
CA ARG A 190 18.97 26.39 4.56
C ARG A 190 20.08 25.44 4.07
N ILE A 191 21.20 25.94 3.57
CA ILE A 191 22.30 25.10 3.04
C ILE A 191 22.97 24.24 4.12
N ASN A 192 23.00 24.70 5.37
CA ASN A 192 23.57 23.94 6.49
C ASN A 192 22.61 22.85 7.02
N TRP A 193 21.43 22.72 6.42
CA TRP A 193 20.43 21.70 6.75
C TRP A 193 20.38 20.52 5.78
N ASP A 194 21.08 20.55 4.63
CA ASP A 194 20.99 19.47 3.62
C ASP A 194 21.27 18.07 4.22
N LYS A 195 22.32 17.94 5.04
CA LYS A 195 22.64 16.66 5.70
C LYS A 195 21.69 16.29 6.83
N THR A 196 21.15 17.28 7.54
CA THR A 196 20.13 17.05 8.56
C THR A 196 18.82 16.58 7.94
N LEU A 197 18.42 17.14 6.79
CA LEU A 197 17.24 16.76 6.02
C LEU A 197 17.39 15.37 5.37
N GLU A 198 18.55 15.05 4.79
CA GLU A 198 18.85 13.68 4.30
C GLU A 198 18.76 12.65 5.44
N THR A 199 19.27 12.99 6.64
CA THR A 199 19.21 12.12 7.84
C THR A 199 17.78 11.97 8.36
N TRP A 200 17.02 13.07 8.44
CA TRP A 200 15.60 13.06 8.82
C TRP A 200 14.77 12.24 7.82
N GLY A 201 15.12 12.31 6.52
CA GLY A 201 14.59 11.47 5.45
C GLY A 201 14.81 9.98 5.72
N GLN A 202 16.05 9.60 6.07
CA GLN A 202 16.40 8.23 6.45
C GLN A 202 15.57 7.76 7.66
N GLU A 203 15.57 8.52 8.76
CA GLU A 203 14.87 8.13 9.99
C GLU A 203 13.34 8.04 9.81
N THR A 204 12.71 9.02 9.18
CA THR A 204 11.28 8.95 8.84
C THR A 204 10.96 7.76 7.93
N GLY A 205 11.87 7.42 7.01
CA GLY A 205 11.73 6.29 6.10
C GLY A 205 11.80 4.90 6.75
N HIS A 206 12.45 4.74 7.91
CA HIS A 206 12.62 3.44 8.58
C HIS A 206 11.31 2.76 9.03
N ARG A 207 10.17 3.47 8.99
CA ARG A 207 8.84 2.87 9.16
C ARG A 207 8.49 1.86 8.06
N PHE A 208 8.97 2.09 6.83
CA PHE A 208 8.37 1.50 5.64
C PHE A 208 9.32 0.62 4.81
N MET A 209 10.62 0.68 5.05
CA MET A 209 11.64 0.46 4.00
C MET A 209 12.87 -0.27 4.48
N ALA A 210 13.63 -0.82 3.52
CA ALA A 210 14.91 -1.50 3.73
C ALA A 210 14.87 -2.76 4.64
N PHE A 211 13.72 -3.46 4.61
CA PHE A 211 13.54 -4.82 5.16
C PHE A 211 13.03 -5.83 4.14
N LEU A 212 12.73 -5.36 2.92
CA LEU A 212 12.26 -6.14 1.78
C LEU A 212 13.35 -7.12 1.32
N GLU A 213 12.96 -8.39 1.20
CA GLU A 213 13.78 -9.42 0.54
C GLU A 213 13.38 -9.56 -0.94
N VAL A 214 14.18 -10.26 -1.74
CA VAL A 214 13.82 -10.60 -3.13
C VAL A 214 14.00 -12.09 -3.39
N ARG A 215 13.18 -12.63 -4.28
CA ARG A 215 13.38 -13.98 -4.80
C ARG A 215 14.51 -13.96 -5.84
N ASP A 216 15.76 -14.27 -5.43
CA ASP A 216 16.93 -14.21 -6.31
C ASP A 216 16.73 -15.09 -7.56
N PRO A 217 16.64 -14.51 -8.78
CA PRO A 217 16.35 -15.26 -10.00
C PRO A 217 17.35 -16.38 -10.31
N ARG A 218 18.57 -16.32 -9.78
CA ARG A 218 19.63 -17.33 -9.96
C ARG A 218 19.41 -18.58 -9.10
N THR A 219 18.63 -18.47 -8.03
CA THR A 219 18.41 -19.57 -7.06
C THR A 219 16.94 -19.95 -6.87
N GLY A 220 16.01 -19.06 -7.23
CA GLY A 220 14.57 -19.23 -7.04
C GLY A 220 14.11 -19.16 -5.58
N ARG A 221 14.96 -18.68 -4.66
CA ARG A 221 14.72 -18.57 -3.21
C ARG A 221 14.68 -17.11 -2.76
N ALA A 222 13.95 -16.83 -1.69
CA ALA A 222 14.06 -15.56 -0.97
C ALA A 222 15.50 -15.33 -0.50
N SER A 223 15.92 -14.06 -0.51
CA SER A 223 17.29 -13.64 -0.32
C SER A 223 17.33 -12.24 0.29
N ASP A 224 18.22 -12.04 1.26
CA ASP A 224 18.51 -10.74 1.87
C ASP A 224 19.27 -9.79 0.93
N LEU A 225 19.35 -10.06 -0.38
CA LEU A 225 20.17 -9.37 -1.39
C LEU A 225 20.05 -7.85 -1.37
N LEU A 226 18.86 -7.31 -1.06
CA LEU A 226 18.64 -5.88 -0.98
C LEU A 226 19.21 -5.22 0.28
N LEU A 227 19.50 -6.01 1.32
CA LEU A 227 19.77 -5.52 2.67
C LEU A 227 21.27 -5.34 2.90
N GLY A 228 21.65 -4.13 3.29
CA GLY A 228 23.02 -3.76 3.63
C GLY A 228 23.23 -3.62 5.12
N ARG A 229 23.73 -2.45 5.51
CA ARG A 229 24.06 -2.11 6.90
C ARG A 229 22.89 -2.36 7.84
N ASP A 230 23.18 -3.07 8.93
CA ASP A 230 22.24 -3.38 10.01
C ASP A 230 21.01 -4.22 9.62
N CYS A 231 20.98 -4.86 8.42
CA CYS A 231 19.76 -5.46 7.85
C CYS A 231 18.58 -4.47 7.75
N ALA A 232 18.87 -3.17 7.68
CA ALA A 232 17.90 -2.08 7.86
C ALA A 232 18.09 -0.91 6.88
N HIS A 233 19.05 -1.03 5.97
CA HIS A 233 19.35 -0.07 4.90
C HIS A 233 19.61 -0.88 3.62
N PHE A 234 19.66 -0.23 2.45
CA PHE A 234 19.98 -0.96 1.23
C PHE A 234 21.46 -1.37 1.15
N ASP A 235 21.73 -2.48 0.47
CA ASP A 235 23.08 -2.87 0.07
C ASP A 235 23.61 -1.88 -0.96
N TRP A 236 24.87 -1.45 -0.80
CA TRP A 236 25.48 -0.45 -1.69
C TRP A 236 25.56 -0.90 -3.15
N PHE A 237 25.46 -2.19 -3.44
CA PHE A 237 25.48 -2.73 -4.81
C PHE A 237 24.10 -2.83 -5.47
N VAL A 238 23.04 -2.28 -4.88
CA VAL A 238 21.70 -2.18 -5.50
C VAL A 238 21.47 -0.80 -6.09
N ASP A 239 20.94 -0.71 -7.31
CA ASP A 239 20.42 0.55 -7.84
C ASP A 239 19.11 0.93 -7.16
N THR A 240 19.23 1.80 -6.17
CA THR A 240 18.12 2.35 -5.39
C THR A 240 17.80 3.79 -5.83
N ARG A 241 18.48 4.28 -6.88
CA ARG A 241 18.41 5.67 -7.36
C ARG A 241 18.70 6.72 -6.28
N ALA A 242 19.72 6.44 -5.47
CA ALA A 242 20.18 7.26 -4.36
C ALA A 242 19.14 7.43 -3.23
N SER A 243 18.49 6.31 -2.85
CA SER A 243 17.68 6.22 -1.63
C SER A 243 18.43 6.77 -0.41
N VAL A 244 17.72 7.50 0.46
CA VAL A 244 18.24 7.92 1.77
C VAL A 244 18.61 6.74 2.69
N GLN A 245 18.13 5.52 2.42
CA GLN A 245 18.52 4.30 3.14
C GLN A 245 19.90 3.77 2.69
N ASP A 246 20.94 4.61 2.85
CA ASP A 246 22.33 4.39 2.42
C ASP A 246 22.55 4.16 0.90
N GLY A 247 21.51 4.35 0.10
CA GLY A 247 21.45 3.96 -1.30
C GLY A 247 22.31 4.78 -2.27
N LEU A 248 22.72 4.13 -3.36
CA LEU A 248 23.41 4.70 -4.51
C LEU A 248 22.52 4.72 -5.76
N ALA A 249 22.77 5.67 -6.66
CA ALA A 249 22.22 5.66 -8.02
C ALA A 249 23.29 5.11 -8.98
N TRP A 250 23.08 3.91 -9.51
CA TRP A 250 24.05 3.23 -10.37
C TRP A 250 23.72 3.37 -11.86
N VAL A 251 24.74 3.66 -12.66
CA VAL A 251 24.69 3.61 -14.12
C VAL A 251 25.50 2.42 -14.60
N ASP A 252 24.89 1.55 -15.39
CA ASP A 252 25.59 0.47 -16.10
C ASP A 252 26.34 1.05 -17.31
N ASN A 253 27.65 0.84 -17.38
CA ASN A 253 28.48 1.33 -18.49
C ASN A 253 28.45 0.39 -19.71
N ALA A 254 27.60 -0.64 -19.71
CA ALA A 254 27.41 -1.65 -20.76
C ALA A 254 28.69 -2.44 -21.13
N ASN A 255 29.64 -2.54 -20.19
CA ASN A 255 30.94 -3.17 -20.40
C ASN A 255 31.41 -4.04 -19.20
N GLY A 256 30.49 -4.42 -18.30
CA GLY A 256 30.82 -5.14 -17.06
C GLY A 256 31.32 -4.24 -15.92
N THR A 257 31.18 -2.91 -16.07
CA THR A 257 31.43 -1.94 -15.00
C THR A 257 30.23 -1.03 -14.79
N PHE A 258 30.11 -0.51 -13.58
CA PHE A 258 29.00 0.33 -13.12
C PHE A 258 29.57 1.56 -12.43
N THR A 259 28.99 2.75 -12.67
CA THR A 259 29.43 4.00 -12.06
C THR A 259 28.28 4.62 -11.29
N TRP A 260 28.50 5.03 -10.03
CA TRP A 260 27.50 5.78 -9.27
C TRP A 260 27.76 7.30 -9.31
N ASN A 261 26.68 8.08 -9.36
CA ASN A 261 26.72 9.54 -9.46
C ASN A 261 26.10 10.28 -8.26
N GLU A 262 25.13 9.66 -7.58
CA GLU A 262 24.42 10.21 -6.43
C GLU A 262 24.32 9.20 -5.29
N ARG A 263 24.21 9.70 -4.05
CA ARG A 263 24.06 8.91 -2.82
C ARG A 263 23.12 9.63 -1.84
N ALA A 264 22.19 8.89 -1.24
CA ALA A 264 21.32 9.35 -0.15
C ALA A 264 20.69 10.74 -0.39
N LYS A 265 19.93 10.87 -1.48
CA LYS A 265 19.35 12.15 -1.94
C LYS A 265 17.83 12.23 -1.92
N ARG A 266 17.12 11.10 -1.91
CA ARG A 266 15.67 11.06 -2.14
C ARG A 266 15.05 9.77 -1.60
N PHE A 267 13.72 9.69 -1.67
CA PHE A 267 13.03 8.41 -1.63
C PHE A 267 13.06 7.81 -3.04
N GLY A 268 13.84 6.75 -3.22
CA GLY A 268 13.93 5.99 -4.46
C GLY A 268 12.66 5.20 -4.78
N PRO A 269 12.55 4.53 -5.94
CA PRO A 269 11.35 3.79 -6.29
C PRO A 269 10.99 2.67 -5.28
N LEU A 270 12.00 1.96 -4.75
CA LEU A 270 11.84 0.97 -3.69
C LEU A 270 11.36 1.58 -2.36
N ASP A 271 11.75 2.83 -2.08
CA ASP A 271 11.29 3.56 -0.90
C ASP A 271 9.79 3.88 -1.03
N LEU A 272 9.42 4.49 -2.15
CA LEU A 272 8.05 4.86 -2.47
C LEU A 272 7.12 3.64 -2.52
N TYR A 273 7.63 2.48 -2.95
CA TYR A 273 6.90 1.22 -2.87
C TYR A 273 6.60 0.82 -1.42
N GLY A 274 7.62 0.75 -0.55
CA GLY A 274 7.40 0.44 0.87
C GLY A 274 6.45 1.42 1.56
N MET A 275 6.55 2.71 1.22
CA MET A 275 5.66 3.77 1.73
C MET A 275 4.21 3.68 1.22
N GLY A 276 3.93 2.89 0.17
CA GLY A 276 2.61 2.82 -0.48
C GLY A 276 2.31 4.00 -1.40
N LEU A 277 3.34 4.75 -1.76
CA LEU A 277 3.29 5.94 -2.62
C LEU A 277 3.56 5.59 -4.08
N MET A 278 4.14 4.42 -4.33
CA MET A 278 4.33 3.84 -5.66
C MET A 278 3.80 2.40 -5.65
N PRO A 279 2.78 2.07 -6.44
CA PRO A 279 2.27 0.70 -6.54
C PRO A 279 3.24 -0.21 -7.28
N ALA A 280 3.07 -1.52 -7.14
CA ALA A 280 3.90 -2.54 -7.81
C ALA A 280 3.94 -2.42 -9.34
N ASP A 281 2.89 -1.86 -9.97
CA ASP A 281 2.82 -1.66 -11.43
C ASP A 281 3.55 -0.41 -11.93
N GLU A 282 3.92 0.50 -11.03
CA GLU A 282 4.70 1.71 -11.33
C GLU A 282 6.16 1.58 -10.89
N LEU A 283 6.49 0.61 -10.03
CA LEU A 283 7.87 0.29 -9.67
C LEU A 283 8.65 -0.15 -10.92
N PRO A 284 9.64 0.64 -11.40
CA PRO A 284 10.42 0.26 -12.55
C PRO A 284 11.34 -0.93 -12.20
N PRO A 285 11.69 -1.78 -13.17
CA PRO A 285 12.76 -2.76 -13.00
C PRO A 285 14.03 -2.08 -12.48
N PHE A 286 14.70 -2.75 -11.55
CA PHE A 286 15.92 -2.32 -10.89
C PHE A 286 16.95 -3.45 -10.96
N PHE A 287 18.14 -3.25 -10.39
CA PHE A 287 19.18 -4.28 -10.46
C PHE A 287 20.09 -4.26 -9.25
N ALA A 288 20.69 -5.43 -8.99
CA ALA A 288 21.84 -5.59 -8.11
C ALA A 288 23.10 -5.85 -8.95
N ILE A 289 24.25 -5.40 -8.45
CA ILE A 289 25.57 -5.74 -8.97
C ILE A 289 26.10 -6.91 -8.14
N VAL A 290 26.11 -8.09 -8.75
CA VAL A 290 26.61 -9.33 -8.14
C VAL A 290 28.02 -9.66 -8.64
N ASP A 291 28.67 -10.65 -8.02
CA ASP A 291 29.95 -11.20 -8.46
C ASP A 291 31.09 -10.16 -8.60
N VAL A 292 31.04 -9.12 -7.75
CA VAL A 292 32.01 -8.01 -7.69
C VAL A 292 33.41 -8.53 -7.31
N PRO A 293 34.45 -8.31 -8.14
CA PRO A 293 35.78 -8.86 -7.88
C PRO A 293 36.38 -8.38 -6.57
N ASN A 294 36.94 -9.32 -5.80
CA ASN A 294 37.51 -9.11 -4.45
C ASN A 294 36.51 -8.61 -3.39
N TYR A 295 35.20 -8.68 -3.66
CA TYR A 295 34.14 -8.43 -2.69
C TYR A 295 33.31 -9.69 -2.48
N THR A 296 33.36 -10.25 -1.28
CA THR A 296 32.37 -11.23 -0.83
C THR A 296 31.31 -10.47 -0.06
N ARG A 297 30.08 -10.45 -0.58
CA ARG A 297 28.94 -9.84 0.11
C ARG A 297 28.76 -10.54 1.47
N PRO A 298 28.82 -9.82 2.60
CA PRO A 298 28.50 -10.39 3.91
C PRO A 298 26.98 -10.67 3.97
N SER A 299 26.56 -11.62 4.82
CA SER A 299 25.15 -11.66 5.23
C SER A 299 24.77 -10.36 5.92
N CYS A 300 23.49 -9.97 5.95
CA CYS A 300 23.10 -8.69 6.54
C CYS A 300 23.54 -8.56 8.02
N GLU A 301 23.55 -9.66 8.79
CA GLU A 301 24.04 -9.69 10.18
C GLU A 301 25.56 -9.43 10.30
N ALA A 302 26.33 -9.78 9.28
CA ALA A 302 27.78 -9.62 9.23
C ALA A 302 28.22 -8.28 8.57
N TYR A 303 27.27 -7.45 8.12
CA TYR A 303 27.55 -6.22 7.41
C TYR A 303 28.21 -5.18 8.34
N GLN A 304 29.46 -4.81 8.07
CA GLN A 304 30.23 -3.82 8.84
C GLN A 304 30.06 -2.42 8.22
N PRO A 305 29.86 -1.34 9.00
CA PRO A 305 29.87 0.02 8.48
C PRO A 305 31.31 0.37 8.09
N GLY A 306 31.53 0.70 6.81
CA GLY A 306 32.86 1.13 6.34
C GLY A 306 33.39 0.49 5.06
N ARG A 307 32.54 0.00 4.13
CA ARG A 307 32.96 -0.38 2.77
C ARG A 307 32.05 0.16 1.67
N ILE A 308 31.67 1.44 1.77
CA ILE A 308 31.21 2.18 0.58
C ILE A 308 32.27 1.91 -0.51
N PRO A 309 31.88 1.57 -1.75
CA PRO A 309 32.84 1.37 -2.83
C PRO A 309 33.83 2.55 -2.88
N THR A 310 35.11 2.29 -2.61
CA THR A 310 36.15 3.32 -2.54
C THR A 310 36.45 3.94 -3.91
N GLN A 311 35.85 3.38 -4.95
CA GLN A 311 35.88 3.84 -6.32
C GLN A 311 34.44 4.13 -6.75
N ASN A 312 34.22 5.24 -7.45
CA ASN A 312 32.89 5.55 -8.00
C ASN A 312 32.48 4.59 -9.11
N THR A 313 33.44 3.89 -9.72
CA THR A 313 33.23 2.82 -10.69
C THR A 313 33.67 1.48 -10.13
N VAL A 314 32.83 0.45 -10.26
CA VAL A 314 33.12 -0.94 -9.86
C VAL A 314 32.91 -1.89 -11.03
N SER A 315 33.52 -3.08 -10.99
CA SER A 315 33.20 -4.18 -11.91
C SER A 315 32.32 -5.22 -11.23
N GLY A 316 31.54 -5.96 -12.02
CA GLY A 316 30.63 -7.00 -11.54
C GLY A 316 29.70 -7.50 -12.63
N THR A 317 28.65 -8.22 -12.25
CA THR A 317 27.61 -8.74 -13.12
C THR A 317 26.26 -8.12 -12.75
N ARG A 318 25.48 -7.70 -13.76
CA ARG A 318 24.12 -7.19 -13.58
C ARG A 318 23.17 -8.34 -13.26
N LEU A 319 22.39 -8.20 -12.20
CA LEU A 319 21.24 -9.04 -11.89
C LEU A 319 19.99 -8.15 -11.89
N ASP A 320 19.18 -8.25 -12.94
CA ASP A 320 17.89 -7.56 -13.04
C ASP A 320 16.86 -8.14 -12.07
N LEU A 321 16.03 -7.27 -11.49
CA LEU A 321 15.01 -7.56 -10.48
C LEU A 321 13.74 -6.75 -10.75
N THR A 322 12.57 -7.29 -10.39
CA THR A 322 11.26 -6.64 -10.61
C THR A 322 10.41 -6.56 -9.33
N SER A 323 9.24 -5.93 -9.42
CA SER A 323 8.20 -5.99 -8.38
C SER A 323 7.70 -7.42 -8.12
N ASP A 324 7.72 -8.31 -9.11
CA ASP A 324 7.33 -9.70 -8.92
C ASP A 324 8.32 -10.45 -8.00
N ASP A 325 9.62 -10.15 -8.08
CA ASP A 325 10.64 -10.75 -7.21
C ASP A 325 10.50 -10.29 -5.74
N LEU A 326 10.03 -9.06 -5.53
CA LEU A 326 9.66 -8.53 -4.21
C LEU A 326 8.40 -9.22 -3.67
N ILE A 327 7.33 -9.26 -4.47
CA ILE A 327 6.04 -9.84 -4.06
C ILE A 327 6.19 -11.36 -3.79
N ALA A 328 6.98 -12.06 -4.60
CA ALA A 328 7.24 -13.49 -4.42
C ALA A 328 8.07 -13.82 -3.17
N ALA A 329 8.76 -12.84 -2.57
CA ALA A 329 9.53 -13.02 -1.32
C ALA A 329 8.78 -12.53 -0.08
N ASN A 330 8.05 -11.42 -0.17
CA ASN A 330 7.45 -10.74 0.99
C ASN A 330 5.91 -10.89 1.07
N GLY A 331 5.26 -11.34 0.00
CA GLY A 331 3.83 -11.14 -0.25
C GLY A 331 3.54 -9.75 -0.85
N PRO A 332 2.29 -9.47 -1.26
CA PRO A 332 1.88 -8.13 -1.66
C PRO A 332 1.97 -7.17 -0.46
N ARG A 333 2.23 -5.89 -0.75
CA ARG A 333 2.10 -4.83 0.25
C ARG A 333 0.61 -4.61 0.55
N GLU A 334 0.23 -4.72 1.81
CA GLU A 334 -1.15 -4.57 2.26
C GLU A 334 -1.23 -3.54 3.40
N PRO A 335 -2.07 -2.49 3.32
CA PRO A 335 -2.91 -2.12 2.15
C PRO A 335 -2.04 -1.78 0.92
N ALA A 336 -2.62 -1.78 -0.28
CA ALA A 336 -1.85 -1.58 -1.52
C ALA A 336 -1.23 -0.17 -1.64
N ALA A 337 -1.87 0.85 -1.07
CA ALA A 337 -1.47 2.25 -1.14
C ALA A 337 -1.38 2.92 0.24
N SER A 338 -1.03 4.21 0.29
CA SER A 338 -1.24 5.10 1.44
C SER A 338 -1.73 6.48 0.96
N SER A 339 -2.24 7.32 1.87
CA SER A 339 -2.85 8.63 1.54
C SER A 339 -1.87 9.67 0.99
N GLY A 340 -0.56 9.42 1.07
CA GLY A 340 0.46 10.43 0.78
C GLY A 340 0.44 11.65 1.70
N TYR A 341 -0.26 11.60 2.83
CA TYR A 341 -0.36 12.69 3.80
C TYR A 341 -0.02 12.22 5.21
N VAL A 342 0.83 12.98 5.90
CA VAL A 342 1.32 12.70 7.26
C VAL A 342 1.36 13.99 8.07
N ARG A 343 0.87 13.95 9.31
CA ARG A 343 1.02 15.03 10.28
C ARG A 343 2.19 14.73 11.21
N GLU A 344 3.06 15.73 11.40
CA GLU A 344 4.30 15.56 12.15
C GLU A 344 4.50 16.65 13.23
N LEU A 345 4.57 16.24 14.50
CA LEU A 345 4.82 17.18 15.60
C LEU A 345 6.32 17.37 15.84
N GLN A 346 6.76 18.63 15.83
CA GLN A 346 8.12 19.00 16.22
C GLN A 346 8.22 19.25 17.73
N VAL A 347 9.17 18.58 18.38
CA VAL A 347 9.40 18.66 19.83
C VAL A 347 10.85 19.00 20.13
N VAL A 348 11.10 20.01 20.96
CA VAL A 348 12.39 20.30 21.58
C VAL A 348 12.38 19.84 23.03
N LEU A 349 13.29 18.93 23.39
CA LEU A 349 13.54 18.51 24.76
C LEU A 349 14.68 19.34 25.36
N THR A 350 14.41 20.01 26.49
CA THR A 350 15.44 20.78 27.21
C THR A 350 16.36 19.87 28.04
N ARG A 351 17.51 20.38 28.46
CA ARG A 351 18.44 19.71 29.38
C ARG A 351 17.81 19.65 30.80
N PRO A 352 18.19 18.72 31.70
CA PRO A 352 17.65 18.70 33.06
C PRO A 352 17.88 20.03 33.79
N ASN A 353 16.81 20.55 34.40
CA ASN A 353 16.75 21.88 35.06
C ASN A 353 16.90 23.09 34.11
N GLU A 354 16.89 22.90 32.80
CA GLU A 354 16.77 24.00 31.83
C GLU A 354 15.28 24.34 31.62
N SER A 355 14.90 25.58 31.95
CA SER A 355 13.55 26.08 31.69
C SER A 355 13.18 25.97 30.21
N VAL A 356 11.93 25.63 29.91
CA VAL A 356 11.39 25.67 28.53
C VAL A 356 11.43 27.09 27.92
N THR A 357 11.51 28.13 28.76
CA THR A 357 11.70 29.54 28.36
C THR A 357 13.16 29.97 28.23
N SER A 358 14.14 29.05 28.33
CA SER A 358 15.56 29.41 28.19
C SER A 358 15.88 29.97 26.80
N VAL A 359 16.92 30.80 26.70
CA VAL A 359 17.41 31.31 25.40
C VAL A 359 17.85 30.16 24.48
N THR A 360 18.38 29.07 25.02
CA THR A 360 18.81 27.89 24.25
C THR A 360 17.62 27.08 23.75
N ALA A 361 16.63 26.80 24.61
CA ALA A 361 15.42 26.08 24.26
C ALA A 361 14.57 26.84 23.24
N VAL A 362 14.31 28.13 23.49
CA VAL A 362 13.56 29.01 22.57
C VAL A 362 14.34 29.21 21.27
N GLY A 363 15.66 29.41 21.32
CA GLY A 363 16.50 29.60 20.14
C GLY A 363 16.57 28.35 19.26
N LEU A 364 16.63 27.15 19.85
CA LEU A 364 16.53 25.90 19.11
C LEU A 364 15.12 25.72 18.54
N ALA A 365 14.06 25.94 19.31
CA ALA A 365 12.68 25.81 18.83
C ALA A 365 12.37 26.76 17.66
N GLN A 366 12.82 28.02 17.71
CA GLN A 366 12.73 28.94 16.59
C GLN A 366 13.50 28.47 15.34
N ARG A 367 14.62 27.77 15.52
CA ARG A 367 15.40 27.18 14.41
C ARG A 367 14.65 26.00 13.79
N ILE A 368 14.08 25.12 14.61
CA ILE A 368 13.25 24.00 14.16
C ILE A 368 11.98 24.51 13.46
N ASP A 369 11.35 25.59 13.94
CA ASP A 369 10.16 26.19 13.31
C ASP A 369 10.43 26.78 11.92
N ARG A 370 11.69 27.16 11.62
CA ARG A 370 12.13 27.46 10.25
C ARG A 370 12.45 26.17 9.47
N ALA A 371 13.17 25.24 10.09
CA ALA A 371 13.65 24.04 9.44
C ALA A 371 12.54 23.07 9.03
N ARG A 372 11.42 23.04 9.76
CA ARG A 372 10.25 22.23 9.42
C ARG A 372 9.67 22.59 8.04
N LEU A 373 9.67 23.87 7.66
CA LEU A 373 9.21 24.31 6.33
C LEU A 373 10.14 23.82 5.21
N TRP A 374 11.44 23.72 5.51
CA TRP A 374 12.42 23.13 4.59
C TRP A 374 12.31 21.61 4.51
N TRP A 375 11.80 20.97 5.57
CA TRP A 375 11.48 19.55 5.62
C TRP A 375 10.21 19.22 4.83
N GLU A 376 9.13 20.00 4.99
CA GLU A 376 7.92 19.89 4.18
C GLU A 376 8.25 19.98 2.67
N ASP A 377 9.06 20.98 2.29
CA ASP A 377 9.55 21.13 0.91
C ASP A 377 10.46 19.97 0.48
N TRP A 378 11.43 19.58 1.31
CA TRP A 378 12.39 18.53 1.00
C TRP A 378 11.69 17.17 0.83
N VAL A 379 10.78 16.77 1.72
CA VAL A 379 10.06 15.48 1.64
C VAL A 379 9.22 15.41 0.37
N ARG A 380 8.52 16.51 0.07
CA ARG A 380 7.70 16.62 -1.13
C ARG A 380 8.54 16.49 -2.41
N VAL A 381 9.68 17.18 -2.50
CA VAL A 381 10.61 17.06 -3.64
C VAL A 381 11.27 15.67 -3.69
N ALA A 382 11.73 15.16 -2.54
CA ALA A 382 12.40 13.86 -2.41
C ALA A 382 11.49 12.66 -2.71
N SER A 383 10.17 12.82 -2.60
CA SER A 383 9.17 11.80 -2.95
C SER A 383 8.57 11.97 -4.35
N GLY A 384 8.95 13.01 -5.10
CA GLY A 384 8.34 13.34 -6.39
C GLY A 384 6.88 13.80 -6.26
N ASN A 385 6.60 14.65 -5.27
CA ASN A 385 5.27 15.17 -4.89
C ASN A 385 4.26 14.11 -4.40
N ARG A 386 4.74 12.96 -3.92
CA ARG A 386 3.86 11.85 -3.46
C ARG A 386 3.68 11.79 -1.95
N LEU A 387 4.62 12.34 -1.18
CA LEU A 387 4.49 12.51 0.26
C LEU A 387 4.38 13.99 0.59
N VAL A 388 3.28 14.35 1.23
CA VAL A 388 3.06 15.63 1.90
C VAL A 388 3.19 15.39 3.40
N VAL A 389 4.06 16.15 4.04
CA VAL A 389 4.12 16.26 5.50
C VAL A 389 3.55 17.60 5.88
N CYS A 390 2.64 17.61 6.86
CA CYS A 390 2.20 18.81 7.54
C CYS A 390 2.85 18.88 8.92
N SER A 391 3.70 19.88 9.15
CA SER A 391 4.38 20.10 10.43
C SER A 391 3.72 21.17 11.31
N GLN A 392 2.50 21.60 10.98
CA GLN A 392 1.72 22.48 11.84
C GLN A 392 1.18 21.73 13.07
N SER A 393 1.50 22.30 14.21
CA SER A 393 1.24 21.77 15.55
C SER A 393 -0.05 22.33 16.19
N THR A 394 -0.68 23.31 15.54
CA THR A 394 -1.89 24.00 16.01
C THR A 394 -3.15 23.67 15.21
N GLN A 395 -2.98 23.28 13.94
CA GLN A 395 -4.07 23.02 12.99
C GLN A 395 -3.62 22.08 11.87
N ASP A 396 -4.45 21.87 10.86
CA ASP A 396 -4.05 21.26 9.58
C ASP A 396 -3.42 22.29 8.64
N CYS A 397 -2.47 21.85 7.82
CA CYS A 397 -1.79 22.71 6.87
C CYS A 397 -2.70 23.10 5.70
N GLY A 398 -3.74 22.30 5.42
CA GLY A 398 -4.68 22.56 4.34
C GLY A 398 -4.01 22.53 2.97
N ASP A 399 -2.97 21.71 2.83
CA ASP A 399 -2.15 21.60 1.63
C ASP A 399 -2.98 21.28 0.38
N ALA A 400 -2.57 21.83 -0.76
CA ALA A 400 -3.32 21.68 -2.00
C ALA A 400 -3.29 20.22 -2.50
N ARG A 401 -4.48 19.64 -2.71
CA ARG A 401 -4.68 18.26 -3.17
C ARG A 401 -5.14 18.22 -4.63
N SER A 402 -4.89 17.10 -5.28
CA SER A 402 -5.28 16.82 -6.67
C SER A 402 -5.78 15.39 -6.83
N ASP A 403 -6.50 14.90 -5.84
CA ASP A 403 -6.89 13.50 -5.71
C ASP A 403 -7.77 13.06 -6.88
N VAL A 404 -7.51 11.88 -7.45
CA VAL A 404 -8.34 11.25 -8.48
C VAL A 404 -9.38 10.40 -7.76
N VAL A 405 -10.58 10.94 -7.57
CA VAL A 405 -11.66 10.27 -6.82
C VAL A 405 -12.48 9.32 -7.68
N GLY A 406 -12.54 9.55 -9.00
CA GLY A 406 -13.30 8.70 -9.94
C GLY A 406 -12.63 8.60 -11.31
N VAL A 407 -12.81 7.46 -11.97
CA VAL A 407 -12.43 7.24 -13.38
C VAL A 407 -13.47 6.36 -14.04
N GLU A 408 -14.11 6.85 -15.10
CA GLU A 408 -15.28 6.22 -15.73
C GLU A 408 -15.30 6.44 -17.25
N VAL A 409 -16.02 5.58 -17.97
CA VAL A 409 -16.31 5.80 -19.41
C VAL A 409 -17.51 6.75 -19.51
N VAL A 410 -17.38 7.86 -20.26
CA VAL A 410 -18.42 8.90 -20.35
C VAL A 410 -19.69 8.38 -21.01
N GLU A 411 -19.54 7.71 -22.14
CA GLU A 411 -20.63 7.08 -22.89
C GLU A 411 -20.16 5.73 -23.45
N PRO A 412 -21.03 4.71 -23.50
CA PRO A 412 -20.73 3.44 -24.15
C PRO A 412 -20.29 3.58 -25.62
N ALA A 413 -18.98 3.53 -25.85
CA ALA A 413 -18.36 3.65 -27.17
C ALA A 413 -17.81 2.32 -27.67
N VAL A 414 -17.91 2.07 -28.99
CA VAL A 414 -17.33 0.90 -29.65
C VAL A 414 -15.84 1.21 -29.96
N PRO A 415 -14.86 0.51 -29.36
CA PRO A 415 -13.43 0.90 -29.39
C PRO A 415 -12.83 1.07 -30.79
N ARG A 416 -13.24 0.21 -31.73
CA ARG A 416 -12.77 0.21 -33.12
C ARG A 416 -13.36 1.32 -34.00
N LEU A 417 -14.36 2.06 -33.53
CA LEU A 417 -15.04 3.12 -34.32
C LEU A 417 -14.51 4.52 -34.03
N GLY A 418 -13.70 4.69 -32.98
CA GLY A 418 -13.11 5.97 -32.59
C GLY A 418 -12.60 5.95 -31.15
N PRO A 419 -11.99 7.05 -30.68
CA PRO A 419 -11.48 7.15 -29.33
C PRO A 419 -12.61 7.03 -28.29
N VAL A 420 -12.32 6.30 -27.21
CA VAL A 420 -13.24 6.18 -26.06
C VAL A 420 -13.02 7.38 -25.14
N ALA A 421 -14.12 8.02 -24.74
CA ALA A 421 -14.13 9.13 -23.81
C ALA A 421 -14.15 8.61 -22.36
N PHE A 422 -13.19 9.06 -21.56
CA PHE A 422 -13.07 8.75 -20.14
C PHE A 422 -13.20 10.02 -19.30
N ARG A 423 -14.08 10.02 -18.30
CA ARG A 423 -14.16 11.04 -17.25
C ARG A 423 -13.17 10.67 -16.15
N MET A 424 -12.36 11.64 -15.74
CA MET A 424 -11.56 11.58 -14.51
C MET A 424 -12.10 12.65 -13.56
N ASP A 425 -12.60 12.22 -12.41
CA ASP A 425 -13.15 13.10 -11.39
C ASP A 425 -12.06 13.43 -10.36
N LEU A 426 -11.81 14.71 -10.18
CA LEU A 426 -10.75 15.26 -9.33
C LEU A 426 -11.33 15.96 -8.11
N ALA A 427 -10.65 15.84 -6.98
CA ALA A 427 -10.97 16.57 -5.75
C ALA A 427 -9.74 17.29 -5.19
N ASN A 428 -9.95 18.51 -4.69
CA ASN A 428 -9.01 19.20 -3.83
C ASN A 428 -9.65 19.34 -2.44
N THR A 429 -9.35 18.39 -1.56
CA THR A 429 -9.79 18.39 -0.16
C THR A 429 -9.01 19.39 0.72
N GLY A 430 -7.98 20.03 0.17
CA GLY A 430 -7.16 21.05 0.83
C GLY A 430 -7.82 22.42 0.93
N ALA A 431 -7.24 23.27 1.79
CA ALA A 431 -7.61 24.68 1.96
C ALA A 431 -6.90 25.63 0.98
N GLN A 432 -5.90 25.13 0.23
CA GLN A 432 -5.17 25.87 -0.80
C GLN A 432 -5.50 25.37 -2.22
N PRO A 433 -5.51 26.23 -3.26
CA PRO A 433 -5.75 25.80 -4.63
C PRO A 433 -4.58 25.00 -5.20
N ALA A 434 -4.86 23.89 -5.88
CA ALA A 434 -3.84 23.11 -6.59
C ALA A 434 -3.50 23.76 -7.93
N THR A 435 -2.23 24.13 -8.09
CA THR A 435 -1.70 24.84 -9.27
C THR A 435 -0.70 23.99 -10.04
N GLY A 436 -0.44 24.35 -11.30
CA GLY A 436 0.41 23.54 -12.20
C GLY A 436 -0.12 22.12 -12.42
N LEU A 437 -1.44 21.95 -12.35
CA LEU A 437 -2.12 20.67 -12.41
C LEU A 437 -2.07 20.11 -13.83
N ARG A 438 -1.57 18.88 -13.96
CA ARG A 438 -1.61 18.09 -15.20
C ARG A 438 -2.36 16.79 -14.96
N GLY A 439 -3.06 16.29 -15.97
CA GLY A 439 -3.77 15.02 -15.91
C GLY A 439 -3.58 14.18 -17.17
N TRP A 440 -3.68 12.85 -17.02
CA TRP A 440 -3.71 11.90 -18.13
C TRP A 440 -4.36 10.58 -17.71
N ILE A 441 -4.75 9.80 -18.71
CA ILE A 441 -5.28 8.45 -18.53
C ILE A 441 -4.42 7.47 -19.33
N GLU A 442 -4.06 6.37 -18.68
CA GLU A 442 -3.52 5.18 -19.33
C GLU A 442 -4.54 4.05 -19.26
N VAL A 443 -4.62 3.24 -20.31
CA VAL A 443 -5.50 2.08 -20.40
C VAL A 443 -4.64 0.87 -20.76
N ARG A 444 -4.67 -0.16 -19.91
CA ARG A 444 -4.00 -1.44 -20.18
C ARG A 444 -5.02 -2.53 -20.48
N ALA A 445 -4.88 -3.19 -21.61
CA ALA A 445 -5.68 -4.35 -21.99
C ALA A 445 -4.73 -5.48 -22.41
N GLY A 446 -4.67 -6.54 -21.60
CA GLY A 446 -3.60 -7.55 -21.68
C GLY A 446 -2.22 -6.91 -21.55
N ASP A 447 -1.34 -7.19 -22.52
CA ASP A 447 0.03 -6.63 -22.58
C ASP A 447 0.13 -5.27 -23.29
N ARG A 448 -0.98 -4.74 -23.80
CA ARG A 448 -0.99 -3.50 -24.59
C ARG A 448 -1.35 -2.32 -23.70
N LEU A 449 -0.53 -1.27 -23.77
CA LEU A 449 -0.72 -0.01 -23.07
C LEU A 449 -1.12 1.07 -24.09
N TYR A 450 -2.23 1.75 -23.80
CA TYR A 450 -2.78 2.89 -24.52
C TYR A 450 -2.77 4.10 -23.58
N SER A 451 -2.79 5.32 -24.12
CA SER A 451 -2.73 6.55 -23.35
C SER A 451 -3.52 7.66 -24.02
N SER A 452 -4.03 8.61 -23.23
CA SER A 452 -4.58 9.88 -23.71
C SER A 452 -3.53 10.84 -24.29
N GLY A 453 -2.26 10.42 -24.35
CA GLY A 453 -1.13 11.19 -24.88
C GLY A 453 -0.15 11.63 -23.79
N LEU A 454 0.50 12.77 -23.99
CA LEU A 454 1.28 13.44 -22.94
C LEU A 454 0.33 14.03 -21.87
N PRO A 455 0.80 14.23 -20.62
CA PRO A 455 0.02 14.92 -19.59
C PRO A 455 -0.50 16.28 -20.06
N ARG A 456 -1.82 16.45 -20.02
CA ARG A 456 -2.51 17.69 -20.39
C ARG A 456 -2.49 18.66 -19.22
N ASP A 457 -2.10 19.91 -19.46
CA ASP A 457 -2.28 20.99 -18.48
C ASP A 457 -3.77 21.24 -18.24
N LEU A 458 -4.14 21.34 -16.97
CA LEU A 458 -5.51 21.56 -16.49
C LEU A 458 -5.56 22.86 -15.70
N GLU A 459 -6.72 23.52 -15.70
CA GLU A 459 -6.93 24.72 -14.88
C GLU A 459 -6.67 24.44 -13.39
N PRO A 460 -6.21 25.42 -12.59
CA PRO A 460 -6.07 25.24 -11.15
C PRO A 460 -7.35 24.71 -10.51
N LEU A 461 -7.23 23.81 -9.52
CA LEU A 461 -8.37 23.24 -8.80
C LEU A 461 -8.54 24.00 -7.47
N PRO A 462 -9.62 24.80 -7.27
CA PRO A 462 -9.79 25.58 -6.06
C PRO A 462 -9.86 24.73 -4.78
N ALA A 463 -9.60 25.35 -3.63
CA ALA A 463 -9.74 24.71 -2.33
C ALA A 463 -11.17 24.18 -2.12
N GLY A 464 -11.31 22.97 -1.58
CA GLY A 464 -12.58 22.28 -1.36
C GLY A 464 -13.37 21.91 -2.64
N ALA A 465 -12.81 22.10 -3.84
CA ALA A 465 -13.54 21.91 -5.09
C ALA A 465 -13.36 20.52 -5.70
N THR A 466 -14.40 20.07 -6.41
CA THR A 466 -14.35 18.89 -7.29
C THR A 466 -14.49 19.31 -8.75
N ARG A 467 -13.82 18.61 -9.68
CA ARG A 467 -13.95 18.87 -11.13
C ARG A 467 -13.79 17.59 -11.94
N SER A 468 -14.68 17.40 -12.91
CA SER A 468 -14.59 16.33 -13.92
C SER A 468 -13.78 16.78 -15.13
N GLU A 469 -12.90 15.92 -15.62
CA GLU A 469 -12.04 16.16 -16.79
C GLU A 469 -12.17 15.00 -17.78
N THR A 470 -12.52 15.29 -19.03
CA THR A 470 -12.64 14.24 -20.07
C THR A 470 -11.32 14.07 -20.83
N PHE A 471 -10.91 12.82 -21.03
CA PHE A 471 -9.77 12.41 -21.83
C PHE A 471 -10.21 11.42 -22.91
N MET A 472 -9.62 11.52 -24.09
CA MET A 472 -9.90 10.62 -25.21
C MET A 472 -8.74 9.62 -25.33
N VAL A 473 -9.05 8.33 -25.47
CA VAL A 473 -8.03 7.27 -25.68
C VAL A 473 -8.44 6.42 -26.87
N ASP A 474 -7.57 6.33 -27.87
CA ASP A 474 -7.75 5.43 -29.02
C ASP A 474 -7.51 3.97 -28.61
N LEU A 475 -8.53 3.12 -28.77
CA LEU A 475 -8.51 1.70 -28.40
C LEU A 475 -8.83 0.79 -29.62
N PRO A 476 -8.20 0.99 -30.79
CA PRO A 476 -8.67 0.45 -32.08
C PRO A 476 -8.73 -1.08 -32.15
N ASP A 477 -7.82 -1.75 -31.43
CA ASP A 477 -7.63 -3.20 -31.47
C ASP A 477 -8.31 -3.93 -30.28
N ILE A 478 -9.06 -3.23 -29.43
CA ILE A 478 -9.68 -3.83 -28.25
C ILE A 478 -11.08 -4.34 -28.61
N PRO A 479 -11.35 -5.66 -28.47
CA PRO A 479 -12.69 -6.19 -28.70
C PRO A 479 -13.64 -5.73 -27.58
N CYS A 480 -14.90 -5.51 -27.91
CA CYS A 480 -15.90 -5.17 -26.90
C CYS A 480 -16.10 -6.33 -25.91
N GLY A 481 -16.42 -5.99 -24.66
CA GLY A 481 -16.48 -6.94 -23.56
C GLY A 481 -15.10 -7.32 -22.99
N ALA A 482 -13.99 -6.87 -23.59
CA ALA A 482 -12.68 -7.00 -22.97
C ALA A 482 -12.58 -6.06 -21.76
N GLU A 483 -12.13 -6.62 -20.64
CA GLU A 483 -11.71 -5.86 -19.47
C GLU A 483 -10.41 -5.10 -19.75
N MET A 484 -10.38 -3.85 -19.31
CA MET A 484 -9.22 -2.98 -19.34
C MET A 484 -8.98 -2.36 -17.95
N SER A 485 -7.71 -2.31 -17.54
CA SER A 485 -7.26 -1.55 -16.37
C SER A 485 -7.03 -0.10 -16.79
N VAL A 486 -7.93 0.79 -16.40
CA VAL A 486 -7.84 2.24 -16.63
C VAL A 486 -7.17 2.89 -15.42
N VAL A 487 -6.16 3.73 -15.63
CA VAL A 487 -5.48 4.47 -14.56
C VAL A 487 -5.51 5.96 -14.88
N GLY A 488 -6.34 6.69 -14.15
CA GLY A 488 -6.32 8.16 -14.14
C GLY A 488 -5.23 8.66 -13.21
N ARG A 489 -4.50 9.70 -13.63
CA ARG A 489 -3.39 10.29 -12.87
C ARG A 489 -3.42 11.80 -12.89
N THR A 490 -2.93 12.40 -11.81
CA THR A 490 -2.65 13.82 -11.70
C THR A 490 -1.24 14.11 -11.23
N GLN A 491 -0.72 15.26 -11.67
CA GLN A 491 0.49 15.86 -11.13
C GLN A 491 0.28 17.37 -11.04
N SER A 492 0.08 17.91 -9.85
CA SER A 492 0.17 19.34 -9.55
C SER A 492 1.58 19.72 -9.11
N ALA A 493 1.81 21.02 -8.86
CA ALA A 493 3.05 21.53 -8.29
C ALA A 493 3.34 20.95 -6.89
N PHE A 494 2.30 20.54 -6.15
CA PHE A 494 2.39 20.11 -4.76
C PHE A 494 2.12 18.62 -4.54
N HIS A 495 1.22 18.04 -5.32
CA HIS A 495 0.65 16.71 -5.11
C HIS A 495 0.59 15.88 -6.40
N TYR A 496 0.87 14.58 -6.30
CA TYR A 496 0.62 13.55 -7.32
C TYR A 496 -0.47 12.61 -6.78
N ASP A 497 -1.38 12.17 -7.64
CA ASP A 497 -2.28 11.06 -7.30
C ASP A 497 -2.58 10.15 -8.50
N ARG A 498 -3.05 8.92 -8.21
CA ARG A 498 -3.57 7.99 -9.20
C ARG A 498 -4.73 7.15 -8.68
N ARG A 499 -5.71 6.89 -9.54
CA ARG A 499 -6.75 5.87 -9.31
C ARG A 499 -6.78 4.87 -10.45
N ARG A 500 -6.68 3.59 -10.11
CA ARG A 500 -6.90 2.48 -11.03
C ARG A 500 -8.33 1.97 -10.88
N VAL A 501 -8.99 1.68 -11.99
CA VAL A 501 -10.26 0.95 -12.07
C VAL A 501 -10.17 -0.12 -13.16
N SER A 502 -10.84 -1.26 -12.98
CA SER A 502 -11.07 -2.21 -14.07
C SER A 502 -12.42 -1.90 -14.72
N ARG A 503 -12.50 -1.87 -16.04
CA ARG A 503 -13.78 -1.62 -16.74
C ARG A 503 -13.83 -2.43 -18.04
N PRO A 504 -14.96 -3.04 -18.41
CA PRO A 504 -15.17 -3.53 -19.76
C PRO A 504 -15.35 -2.34 -20.72
N VAL A 505 -14.88 -2.48 -21.95
CA VAL A 505 -15.10 -1.48 -23.01
C VAL A 505 -16.10 -1.99 -24.06
N GLY A 506 -16.81 -1.09 -24.76
CA GLY A 506 -17.77 -1.50 -25.78
C GLY A 506 -19.02 -2.20 -25.22
N VAL A 507 -19.32 -1.99 -23.94
CA VAL A 507 -20.54 -2.48 -23.27
C VAL A 507 -21.34 -1.29 -22.71
N LYS A 508 -22.62 -1.52 -22.46
CA LYS A 508 -23.49 -0.65 -21.65
C LYS A 508 -23.97 -1.40 -20.42
N THR A 509 -24.08 -0.71 -19.28
CA THR A 509 -24.86 -1.21 -18.15
C THR A 509 -26.35 -1.12 -18.48
N VAL A 510 -27.11 -2.15 -18.13
CA VAL A 510 -28.56 -2.25 -18.43
C VAL A 510 -29.43 -2.45 -17.20
N TRP A 511 -28.83 -2.84 -16.07
CA TRP A 511 -29.47 -2.96 -14.78
C TRP A 511 -28.43 -2.81 -13.66
N THR A 512 -28.82 -2.25 -12.51
CA THR A 512 -27.97 -1.96 -11.34
C THR A 512 -28.76 -2.13 -10.04
N GLU A 513 -28.05 -2.45 -8.97
CA GLU A 513 -28.51 -2.55 -7.59
C GLU A 513 -27.36 -2.07 -6.68
N ASP A 514 -27.63 -1.07 -5.85
CA ASP A 514 -26.70 -0.42 -4.92
C ASP A 514 -27.01 -0.75 -3.44
N PHE A 515 -28.05 -1.55 -3.18
CA PHE A 515 -28.49 -1.96 -1.83
C PHE A 515 -28.86 -0.82 -0.86
N GLU A 516 -28.93 0.44 -1.33
CA GLU A 516 -29.38 1.60 -0.55
C GLU A 516 -30.89 1.55 -0.25
N SER A 517 -31.63 0.68 -0.94
CA SER A 517 -33.08 0.50 -0.77
C SER A 517 -33.53 -0.97 -0.85
N GLU A 518 -34.83 -1.22 -0.64
CA GLU A 518 -35.41 -2.56 -0.73
C GLU A 518 -35.54 -3.03 -2.20
N GLY A 519 -34.50 -3.66 -2.73
CA GLY A 519 -34.48 -4.23 -4.09
C GLY A 519 -35.21 -5.57 -4.29
N GLY A 520 -35.89 -6.11 -3.28
CA GLY A 520 -36.61 -7.40 -3.38
C GLY A 520 -35.72 -8.65 -3.32
N TRP A 521 -34.51 -8.52 -2.78
CA TRP A 521 -33.62 -9.65 -2.50
C TRP A 521 -34.12 -10.49 -1.32
N SER A 522 -33.82 -11.79 -1.34
CA SER A 522 -34.33 -12.77 -0.37
C SER A 522 -33.22 -13.64 0.21
N VAL A 523 -33.17 -13.72 1.54
CA VAL A 523 -32.26 -14.59 2.30
C VAL A 523 -32.96 -15.91 2.59
N ASN A 524 -32.26 -17.03 2.36
CA ASN A 524 -32.78 -18.40 2.54
C ASN A 524 -34.19 -18.64 1.93
N PRO A 525 -34.43 -18.29 0.64
CA PRO A 525 -35.78 -18.29 0.06
C PRO A 525 -36.48 -19.65 0.06
N GLU A 526 -35.74 -20.76 0.01
CA GLU A 526 -36.31 -22.11 0.11
C GLU A 526 -36.40 -22.67 1.54
N GLY A 527 -35.82 -21.99 2.54
CA GLY A 527 -35.69 -22.57 3.90
C GLY A 527 -34.74 -23.79 3.95
N THR A 528 -33.77 -23.89 3.04
CA THR A 528 -32.85 -25.04 2.91
C THR A 528 -31.39 -24.72 3.24
N ASP A 529 -31.11 -23.55 3.79
CA ASP A 529 -29.79 -23.23 4.33
C ASP A 529 -29.47 -24.12 5.54
N THR A 530 -28.23 -24.60 5.56
CA THR A 530 -27.70 -25.52 6.57
C THR A 530 -26.63 -24.88 7.45
N GLY A 531 -26.19 -23.67 7.08
CA GLY A 531 -25.15 -22.93 7.77
C GLY A 531 -25.52 -22.61 9.23
N GLN A 532 -24.52 -22.73 10.08
CA GLN A 532 -24.51 -22.28 11.47
C GLN A 532 -23.78 -20.94 11.57
N GLY A 533 -24.07 -20.16 12.61
CA GLY A 533 -23.49 -18.82 12.75
C GLY A 533 -24.36 -17.77 12.06
N ALA A 534 -23.75 -16.91 11.27
CA ALA A 534 -24.44 -15.80 10.63
C ALA A 534 -25.04 -16.16 9.26
N THR A 535 -26.00 -15.33 8.84
CA THR A 535 -26.66 -15.36 7.53
C THR A 535 -26.38 -14.06 6.79
N TRP A 536 -26.83 -13.97 5.54
CA TRP A 536 -26.81 -12.69 4.81
C TRP A 536 -27.69 -11.63 5.49
N GLU A 537 -27.16 -10.42 5.63
CA GLU A 537 -27.79 -9.25 6.24
C GLU A 537 -27.54 -8.01 5.37
N ARG A 538 -28.56 -7.16 5.14
CA ARG A 538 -28.38 -5.89 4.42
C ARG A 538 -28.05 -4.75 5.38
N GLY A 539 -27.09 -3.92 4.99
CA GLY A 539 -26.71 -2.67 5.63
C GLY A 539 -25.20 -2.52 5.73
N LYS A 540 -24.74 -1.39 6.29
CA LYS A 540 -23.33 -1.05 6.38
C LYS A 540 -22.54 -2.16 7.12
N PRO A 541 -21.52 -2.79 6.48
CA PRO A 541 -20.61 -3.71 7.15
C PRO A 541 -19.87 -3.03 8.30
N GLU A 542 -19.73 -3.74 9.42
CA GLU A 542 -18.94 -3.27 10.57
C GLU A 542 -17.62 -4.03 10.67
N LEU A 543 -16.56 -3.31 11.04
CA LEU A 543 -15.18 -3.79 11.06
C LEU A 543 -15.02 -5.06 11.92
N SER A 544 -14.62 -6.17 11.30
CA SER A 544 -14.39 -7.46 11.99
C SER A 544 -12.95 -7.94 11.82
N PHE A 545 -12.42 -8.62 12.85
CA PHE A 545 -11.08 -9.20 12.87
C PHE A 545 -11.10 -10.64 13.35
N VAL A 546 -10.19 -11.48 12.85
CA VAL A 546 -9.78 -12.70 13.54
C VAL A 546 -8.35 -12.52 14.05
N VAL A 547 -8.24 -12.38 15.36
CA VAL A 547 -7.02 -11.99 16.08
C VAL A 547 -6.47 -10.66 15.55
N ASN A 548 -5.48 -10.68 14.66
CA ASN A 548 -4.84 -9.47 14.13
C ASN A 548 -5.05 -9.30 12.61
N ARG A 549 -5.86 -10.16 11.97
CA ARG A 549 -6.18 -10.07 10.54
C ARG A 549 -7.62 -9.58 10.39
N GLN A 550 -7.82 -8.48 9.67
CA GLN A 550 -9.15 -7.99 9.32
C GLN A 550 -9.86 -9.03 8.44
N THR A 551 -11.16 -9.20 8.65
CA THR A 551 -12.01 -10.15 7.91
C THR A 551 -13.22 -9.51 7.24
N GLN A 552 -13.68 -8.34 7.72
CA GLN A 552 -14.76 -7.55 7.09
C GLN A 552 -14.32 -6.07 6.97
N PRO A 553 -14.67 -5.34 5.89
CA PRO A 553 -14.49 -3.89 5.80
C PRO A 553 -15.31 -3.12 6.85
N ASP A 554 -14.95 -1.85 7.08
CA ASP A 554 -15.68 -0.92 7.96
C ASP A 554 -16.69 -0.03 7.20
N ALA A 555 -16.93 -0.34 5.92
CA ALA A 555 -17.83 0.36 5.01
C ALA A 555 -18.30 -0.55 3.85
N ALA A 556 -19.43 -0.16 3.25
CA ALA A 556 -19.87 -0.65 1.94
C ALA A 556 -18.89 -0.19 0.83
N HIS A 557 -19.02 -0.70 -0.40
CA HIS A 557 -18.23 -0.22 -1.53
C HIS A 557 -18.72 1.16 -1.99
N SER A 558 -20.04 1.33 -2.08
CA SER A 558 -20.69 2.62 -2.26
C SER A 558 -21.69 2.91 -1.14
N GLY A 559 -22.12 4.17 -1.01
CA GLY A 559 -23.13 4.60 -0.02
C GLY A 559 -22.94 4.07 1.41
N ALA A 560 -23.96 3.36 1.90
CA ALA A 560 -24.04 2.71 3.21
C ALA A 560 -24.73 1.34 3.19
N GLY A 561 -25.30 0.91 2.07
CA GLY A 561 -25.90 -0.40 1.84
C GLY A 561 -24.90 -1.40 1.29
N ALA A 562 -24.94 -2.63 1.78
CA ALA A 562 -24.29 -3.79 1.18
C ALA A 562 -25.00 -5.04 1.72
N PHE A 563 -24.78 -6.22 1.13
CA PHE A 563 -25.11 -7.47 1.80
C PHE A 563 -23.85 -8.11 2.37
N SER A 564 -23.84 -8.44 3.65
CA SER A 564 -22.72 -9.12 4.34
C SER A 564 -23.19 -10.40 5.00
N THR A 565 -22.31 -11.39 5.16
CA THR A 565 -22.59 -12.64 5.89
C THR A 565 -22.58 -12.49 7.41
N GLY A 566 -23.02 -11.33 7.94
CA GLY A 566 -22.96 -10.99 9.35
C GLY A 566 -22.57 -9.52 9.56
N ARG A 567 -23.55 -8.62 9.54
CA ARG A 567 -23.27 -7.17 9.48
C ARG A 567 -22.56 -6.64 10.72
N VAL A 568 -22.97 -7.14 11.89
CA VAL A 568 -22.50 -6.69 13.21
C VAL A 568 -21.74 -7.83 13.89
N PRO A 569 -20.45 -7.66 14.27
CA PRO A 569 -19.76 -8.64 15.10
C PRO A 569 -20.44 -8.70 16.48
N PRO A 570 -20.60 -9.90 17.09
CA PRO A 570 -21.43 -10.06 18.30
C PRO A 570 -20.96 -9.22 19.50
N GLU A 571 -19.68 -8.84 19.54
CA GLU A 571 -19.16 -7.73 20.36
C GLU A 571 -18.15 -6.89 19.55
N ALA A 572 -17.99 -5.60 19.86
CA ALA A 572 -17.03 -4.74 19.18
C ALA A 572 -15.58 -5.22 19.40
N GLY A 573 -14.87 -5.52 18.31
CA GLY A 573 -13.52 -6.10 18.35
C GLY A 573 -13.47 -7.62 18.56
N SER A 574 -14.62 -8.30 18.51
CA SER A 574 -14.67 -9.77 18.51
C SER A 574 -14.52 -10.37 17.10
N THR A 575 -14.36 -11.70 17.04
CA THR A 575 -14.41 -12.47 15.80
C THR A 575 -15.76 -12.30 15.12
N GLY A 576 -15.76 -11.92 13.84
CA GLY A 576 -16.96 -11.72 13.03
C GLY A 576 -17.98 -12.85 13.10
N GLY A 577 -19.24 -12.49 12.85
CA GLY A 577 -20.31 -13.48 12.71
C GLY A 577 -20.12 -14.21 11.39
N PHE A 578 -19.40 -15.32 11.36
CA PHE A 578 -19.16 -16.06 10.12
C PHE A 578 -20.28 -17.04 9.80
N ALA A 579 -20.50 -17.31 8.51
CA ALA A 579 -21.19 -18.50 8.06
C ALA A 579 -20.27 -19.73 8.25
N LYS A 580 -20.78 -20.79 8.88
CA LYS A 580 -20.01 -22.00 9.24
C LYS A 580 -20.80 -23.29 8.99
N ARG A 581 -20.11 -24.42 8.84
CA ARG A 581 -20.67 -25.79 8.84
C ARG A 581 -21.94 -25.96 8.01
N GLY A 582 -21.87 -25.63 6.72
CA GLY A 582 -23.01 -25.62 5.81
C GLY A 582 -23.03 -24.35 4.97
N ARG A 583 -24.19 -24.05 4.37
CA ARG A 583 -24.36 -22.92 3.45
C ARG A 583 -25.41 -21.92 3.90
N VAL A 584 -25.22 -20.65 3.52
CA VAL A 584 -26.22 -19.57 3.61
C VAL A 584 -26.41 -18.88 2.26
N THR A 585 -27.67 -18.62 1.91
CA THR A 585 -28.09 -18.25 0.55
C THR A 585 -28.72 -16.86 0.51
N LEU A 586 -28.32 -16.06 -0.47
CA LEU A 586 -28.95 -14.81 -0.88
C LEU A 586 -29.37 -14.91 -2.35
N GLN A 587 -30.60 -14.53 -2.68
CA GLN A 587 -31.16 -14.63 -4.02
C GLN A 587 -31.72 -13.28 -4.48
N SER A 588 -31.48 -12.93 -5.75
CA SER A 588 -31.99 -11.71 -6.38
C SER A 588 -33.49 -11.78 -6.69
N PRO A 589 -34.15 -10.63 -6.93
CA PRO A 589 -35.37 -10.60 -7.74
C PRO A 589 -35.12 -11.19 -9.15
N VAL A 590 -36.20 -11.32 -9.93
CA VAL A 590 -36.13 -11.67 -11.36
C VAL A 590 -35.54 -10.49 -12.14
N LEU A 591 -34.48 -10.74 -12.92
CA LEU A 591 -33.74 -9.73 -13.68
C LEU A 591 -33.97 -9.86 -15.20
N PRO A 592 -34.07 -8.75 -15.96
CA PRO A 592 -34.35 -8.79 -17.39
C PRO A 592 -33.12 -9.16 -18.22
N LEU A 593 -33.21 -10.23 -19.02
CA LEU A 593 -32.16 -10.71 -19.94
C LEU A 593 -32.52 -10.49 -21.43
N ALA A 594 -33.79 -10.20 -21.73
CA ALA A 594 -34.31 -10.05 -23.08
C ALA A 594 -33.52 -9.01 -23.92
N GLY A 595 -33.06 -9.43 -25.10
CA GLY A 595 -32.38 -8.57 -26.07
C GLY A 595 -30.94 -8.16 -25.72
N LEU A 596 -30.37 -8.68 -24.63
CA LEU A 596 -28.98 -8.42 -24.26
C LEU A 596 -28.01 -9.24 -25.13
N ARG A 597 -26.88 -8.62 -25.52
CA ARG A 597 -25.82 -9.25 -26.33
C ARG A 597 -24.63 -9.56 -25.45
N GLN A 598 -24.23 -10.84 -25.39
CA GLN A 598 -23.15 -11.34 -24.53
C GLN A 598 -23.20 -10.72 -23.10
N PRO A 599 -24.33 -10.88 -22.37
CA PRO A 599 -24.48 -10.23 -21.09
C PRO A 599 -23.44 -10.73 -20.07
N ALA A 600 -23.05 -9.85 -19.15
CA ALA A 600 -22.15 -10.18 -18.05
C ALA A 600 -22.68 -9.60 -16.73
N LEU A 601 -22.50 -10.35 -15.65
CA LEU A 601 -22.69 -9.89 -14.28
C LEU A 601 -21.44 -9.13 -13.84
N ARG A 602 -21.62 -8.01 -13.14
CA ARG A 602 -20.56 -7.29 -12.42
C ARG A 602 -21.02 -7.08 -10.98
N TYR A 603 -20.13 -7.19 -10.02
CA TYR A 603 -20.41 -6.92 -8.60
C TYR A 603 -19.11 -6.66 -7.85
N PHE A 604 -19.18 -5.90 -6.75
CA PHE A 604 -18.08 -5.75 -5.82
C PHE A 604 -18.19 -6.78 -4.70
N VAL A 605 -17.05 -7.27 -4.22
CA VAL A 605 -16.98 -8.30 -3.17
C VAL A 605 -15.78 -8.11 -2.25
N THR A 606 -15.97 -8.42 -0.96
CA THR A 606 -14.90 -8.77 -0.03
C THR A 606 -15.08 -10.21 0.42
N PHE A 607 -14.00 -10.94 0.69
CA PHE A 607 -14.08 -12.38 0.94
C PHE A 607 -12.93 -12.89 1.82
N ALA A 608 -13.28 -13.55 2.93
CA ALA A 608 -12.39 -14.34 3.77
C ALA A 608 -12.94 -15.77 3.92
N GLY A 609 -12.55 -16.65 2.99
CA GLY A 609 -12.76 -18.09 3.11
C GLY A 609 -11.61 -18.71 3.89
N MET A 610 -11.82 -19.05 5.15
CA MET A 610 -10.74 -19.30 6.11
C MET A 610 -10.89 -20.58 6.93
N ARG A 611 -9.78 -21.03 7.50
CA ARG A 611 -9.68 -22.12 8.49
C ARG A 611 -8.75 -21.72 9.63
N SER A 612 -9.09 -22.10 10.86
CA SER A 612 -8.18 -21.96 12.01
C SER A 612 -7.13 -23.08 12.06
N VAL A 613 -5.88 -22.68 12.26
CA VAL A 613 -4.70 -23.57 12.32
C VAL A 613 -4.13 -23.75 13.73
N GLY A 614 -4.86 -23.29 14.75
CA GLY A 614 -4.41 -23.26 16.13
C GLY A 614 -3.60 -22.00 16.48
N SER A 615 -3.28 -21.83 17.77
CA SER A 615 -2.65 -20.61 18.34
C SER A 615 -3.38 -19.28 18.06
N GLY A 616 -4.64 -19.33 17.61
CA GLY A 616 -5.43 -18.17 17.19
C GLY A 616 -5.21 -17.71 15.74
N GLN A 617 -4.36 -18.40 14.97
CA GLN A 617 -4.13 -18.02 13.57
C GLN A 617 -5.16 -18.60 12.60
N ILE A 618 -5.30 -17.93 11.45
CA ILE A 618 -6.12 -18.35 10.31
C ILE A 618 -5.30 -18.39 9.03
N GLU A 619 -5.61 -19.36 8.18
CA GLU A 619 -5.17 -19.47 6.79
C GLU A 619 -6.37 -19.43 5.85
N SER A 620 -6.13 -19.21 4.55
CA SER A 620 -7.15 -19.39 3.53
C SER A 620 -7.52 -20.88 3.38
N SER A 621 -8.75 -21.18 3.01
CA SER A 621 -9.17 -22.58 2.81
C SER A 621 -9.99 -22.78 1.55
N PRO A 622 -9.70 -23.83 0.75
CA PRO A 622 -10.53 -24.20 -0.41
C PRO A 622 -11.90 -24.78 0.00
N GLN A 623 -12.09 -25.16 1.26
CA GLN A 623 -13.36 -25.68 1.81
C GLN A 623 -14.30 -24.57 2.32
N ALA A 624 -13.86 -23.32 2.31
CA ALA A 624 -14.65 -22.15 2.63
C ALA A 624 -14.79 -21.31 1.35
N SER A 625 -16.01 -21.11 0.85
CA SER A 625 -16.27 -20.58 -0.48
C SER A 625 -17.44 -19.60 -0.55
N LEU A 626 -17.40 -18.73 -1.56
CA LEU A 626 -18.54 -17.95 -2.05
C LEU A 626 -18.77 -18.35 -3.50
N SER A 627 -19.92 -18.95 -3.81
CA SER A 627 -20.30 -19.36 -5.17
C SER A 627 -21.49 -18.55 -5.67
N VAL A 628 -21.43 -18.15 -6.94
CA VAL A 628 -22.50 -17.40 -7.62
C VAL A 628 -23.13 -18.28 -8.68
N TYR A 629 -24.46 -18.42 -8.60
CA TYR A 629 -25.27 -19.22 -9.52
C TYR A 629 -26.26 -18.34 -10.28
N VAL A 630 -26.62 -18.81 -11.48
CA VAL A 630 -27.68 -18.24 -12.33
C VAL A 630 -28.67 -19.31 -12.76
N ARG A 631 -29.90 -18.91 -13.06
CA ARG A 631 -30.88 -19.71 -13.81
C ARG A 631 -31.74 -18.82 -14.68
N ALA A 632 -32.20 -19.33 -15.82
CA ALA A 632 -33.31 -18.76 -16.56
C ALA A 632 -34.63 -18.99 -15.80
N VAL A 633 -35.52 -18.02 -15.87
CA VAL A 633 -36.91 -18.06 -15.38
C VAL A 633 -37.82 -17.45 -16.45
N GLY A 634 -39.07 -17.92 -16.52
CA GLY A 634 -40.04 -17.40 -17.47
C GLY A 634 -40.49 -15.96 -17.14
N ASP A 635 -41.14 -15.31 -18.12
CA ASP A 635 -41.52 -13.88 -18.07
C ASP A 635 -42.53 -13.48 -16.98
N ALA A 636 -43.11 -14.43 -16.25
CA ALA A 636 -44.10 -14.15 -15.20
C ALA A 636 -43.45 -14.17 -13.79
N PRO A 637 -43.86 -13.30 -12.86
CA PRO A 637 -43.36 -13.33 -11.47
C PRO A 637 -43.53 -14.67 -10.76
N ASP A 638 -44.55 -15.45 -11.16
CA ASP A 638 -44.86 -16.80 -10.65
C ASP A 638 -44.45 -17.93 -11.61
N ALA A 639 -43.67 -17.63 -12.67
CA ALA A 639 -43.15 -18.67 -13.54
C ALA A 639 -42.18 -19.56 -12.77
N GLY A 640 -42.41 -20.88 -12.82
CA GLY A 640 -41.46 -21.85 -12.30
C GLY A 640 -40.09 -21.71 -12.98
N ALA A 641 -39.04 -22.20 -12.33
CA ALA A 641 -37.70 -22.17 -12.90
C ALA A 641 -37.62 -23.03 -14.17
N ASP A 642 -37.39 -22.40 -15.32
CA ASP A 642 -37.23 -23.07 -16.63
C ASP A 642 -35.90 -23.83 -16.75
N SER A 643 -34.98 -23.63 -15.80
CA SER A 643 -33.65 -24.25 -15.82
C SER A 643 -33.07 -24.52 -14.42
N SER A 644 -32.12 -25.44 -14.36
CA SER A 644 -31.30 -25.71 -13.16
C SER A 644 -30.30 -24.58 -12.90
N TRP A 645 -30.01 -24.34 -11.63
CA TRP A 645 -28.92 -23.45 -11.22
C TRP A 645 -27.58 -23.87 -11.84
N THR A 646 -26.92 -22.92 -12.49
CA THR A 646 -25.59 -23.06 -13.11
C THR A 646 -24.63 -22.15 -12.36
N GLU A 647 -23.51 -22.70 -11.88
CA GLU A 647 -22.45 -21.90 -11.25
C GLU A 647 -21.72 -21.08 -12.31
N ILE A 648 -21.52 -19.79 -12.06
CA ILE A 648 -20.81 -18.87 -12.96
C ILE A 648 -19.54 -18.29 -12.35
N ASP A 649 -19.46 -18.20 -11.02
CA ASP A 649 -18.29 -17.72 -10.31
C ASP A 649 -18.11 -18.44 -8.97
N ARG A 650 -16.85 -18.52 -8.51
CA ARG A 650 -16.48 -19.09 -7.22
C ARG A 650 -15.22 -18.42 -6.68
N LEU A 651 -15.29 -17.97 -5.43
CA LEU A 651 -14.15 -17.63 -4.60
C LEU A 651 -13.94 -18.74 -3.56
N SER A 652 -12.70 -19.15 -3.36
CA SER A 652 -12.26 -20.14 -2.38
C SER A 652 -10.73 -20.03 -2.22
N ASP A 653 -10.18 -20.46 -1.09
CA ASP A 653 -8.72 -20.36 -0.82
C ASP A 653 -8.16 -18.93 -0.99
N ALA A 654 -8.92 -17.95 -0.50
CA ALA A 654 -8.55 -16.54 -0.55
C ALA A 654 -9.06 -15.78 0.69
N ILE A 655 -8.28 -14.77 1.13
CA ILE A 655 -8.68 -13.81 2.17
C ILE A 655 -8.23 -12.41 1.74
N PHE A 656 -9.20 -11.56 1.39
CA PHE A 656 -9.03 -10.15 1.04
C PHE A 656 -10.21 -9.31 1.57
N VAL A 657 -9.90 -8.13 2.12
CA VAL A 657 -10.88 -7.21 2.72
C VAL A 657 -11.03 -5.88 2.00
N GLU A 658 -10.14 -5.59 1.03
CA GLU A 658 -10.38 -4.53 0.05
C GLU A 658 -11.48 -4.97 -0.92
N TRP A 659 -12.40 -4.07 -1.27
CA TRP A 659 -13.48 -4.34 -2.22
C TRP A 659 -12.92 -4.62 -3.62
N GLN A 660 -13.11 -5.84 -4.11
CA GLN A 660 -12.70 -6.26 -5.46
C GLN A 660 -13.89 -6.32 -6.40
N GLU A 661 -13.74 -5.81 -7.62
CA GLU A 661 -14.75 -5.95 -8.67
C GLU A 661 -14.62 -7.32 -9.36
N ARG A 662 -15.74 -8.02 -9.51
CA ARG A 662 -15.86 -9.27 -10.28
C ARG A 662 -16.63 -8.97 -11.56
N VAL A 663 -16.23 -9.61 -12.66
CA VAL A 663 -16.94 -9.58 -13.94
C VAL A 663 -17.04 -10.99 -14.51
N VAL A 664 -18.26 -11.43 -14.82
CA VAL A 664 -18.57 -12.82 -15.11
C VAL A 664 -19.52 -12.90 -16.31
N ALA A 665 -19.07 -13.51 -17.40
CA ALA A 665 -19.90 -13.68 -18.59
C ALA A 665 -21.06 -14.66 -18.33
N MET A 666 -22.26 -14.34 -18.82
CA MET A 666 -23.42 -15.24 -18.69
C MET A 666 -23.21 -16.51 -19.52
N PRO A 667 -23.56 -17.70 -18.99
CA PRO A 667 -23.32 -18.95 -19.68
C PRO A 667 -24.22 -19.07 -20.92
N PRO A 668 -23.74 -19.73 -22.01
CA PRO A 668 -24.53 -19.92 -23.24
C PRO A 668 -25.88 -20.62 -23.04
N ALA A 669 -26.07 -21.34 -21.93
CA ALA A 669 -27.33 -21.96 -21.55
C ALA A 669 -28.47 -20.95 -21.27
N LEU A 670 -28.16 -19.67 -21.03
CA LEU A 670 -29.14 -18.59 -20.90
C LEU A 670 -29.42 -17.86 -22.24
N ALA A 671 -28.80 -18.28 -23.35
CA ALA A 671 -28.99 -17.62 -24.64
C ALA A 671 -30.46 -17.73 -25.09
N GLY A 672 -31.10 -16.58 -25.32
CA GLY A 672 -32.50 -16.49 -25.70
C GLY A 672 -33.49 -16.50 -24.54
N ALA A 673 -33.05 -16.69 -23.30
CA ALA A 673 -33.89 -16.46 -22.13
C ALA A 673 -34.17 -14.96 -21.97
N SER A 674 -35.40 -14.64 -21.56
CA SER A 674 -35.90 -13.27 -21.42
C SER A 674 -35.72 -12.72 -20.01
N ALA A 675 -35.61 -13.59 -19.00
CA ALA A 675 -35.31 -13.24 -17.62
C ALA A 675 -34.43 -14.29 -16.93
N LEU A 676 -33.74 -13.88 -15.85
CA LEU A 676 -32.91 -14.73 -15.02
C LEU A 676 -33.06 -14.43 -13.52
N GLN A 677 -32.52 -15.29 -12.67
CA GLN A 677 -32.24 -15.01 -11.27
C GLN A 677 -30.79 -15.31 -10.92
N LEU A 678 -30.23 -14.54 -9.99
CA LEU A 678 -28.91 -14.72 -9.39
C LEU A 678 -29.05 -15.33 -7.99
N ARG A 679 -28.01 -16.04 -7.55
CA ARG A 679 -27.90 -16.56 -6.19
C ARG A 679 -26.46 -16.56 -5.71
N PHE A 680 -26.20 -15.95 -4.57
CA PHE A 680 -24.94 -15.97 -3.85
C PHE A 680 -25.03 -16.97 -2.70
N VAL A 681 -24.08 -17.89 -2.63
CA VAL A 681 -24.04 -18.95 -1.62
C VAL A 681 -22.68 -18.91 -0.94
N ALA A 682 -22.66 -18.49 0.33
CA ALA A 682 -21.49 -18.64 1.19
C ALA A 682 -21.56 -20.04 1.84
N ALA A 683 -20.51 -20.84 1.72
CA ALA A 683 -20.48 -22.22 2.18
C ALA A 683 -19.18 -22.58 2.91
N ASP A 684 -19.32 -23.25 4.04
CA ASP A 684 -18.23 -23.79 4.85
C ASP A 684 -18.40 -25.31 4.99
N ASP A 685 -17.64 -26.07 4.19
CA ASP A 685 -17.68 -27.53 4.14
C ASP A 685 -16.81 -28.20 5.24
N HIS A 686 -16.33 -27.43 6.23
CA HIS A 686 -15.51 -27.93 7.33
C HIS A 686 -16.36 -28.67 8.38
N GLY A 687 -16.37 -30.01 8.31
CA GLY A 687 -17.04 -30.87 9.30
C GLY A 687 -16.50 -30.74 10.74
N ASP A 688 -15.31 -30.18 10.94
CA ASP A 688 -14.74 -29.91 12.27
C ASP A 688 -15.22 -28.56 12.87
N GLY A 689 -15.68 -27.61 12.06
CA GLY A 689 -16.02 -26.24 12.48
C GLY A 689 -14.82 -25.36 12.83
N LEU A 690 -13.63 -25.69 12.31
CA LEU A 690 -12.49 -24.78 12.29
C LEU A 690 -12.57 -23.81 11.10
N GLY A 691 -13.48 -24.05 10.16
CA GLY A 691 -13.77 -23.18 9.02
C GLY A 691 -14.68 -21.99 9.32
N GLY A 692 -14.78 -21.10 8.35
CA GLY A 692 -15.78 -20.04 8.27
C GLY A 692 -15.63 -19.21 7.00
N VAL A 693 -16.74 -18.61 6.57
CA VAL A 693 -16.78 -17.61 5.50
C VAL A 693 -17.23 -16.29 6.09
N GLU A 694 -16.44 -15.24 5.85
CA GLU A 694 -16.89 -13.85 5.86
C GLU A 694 -16.93 -13.36 4.41
N ALA A 695 -18.02 -12.73 3.98
CA ALA A 695 -18.16 -12.16 2.66
C ALA A 695 -19.13 -10.98 2.68
N ALA A 696 -18.83 -9.92 1.92
CA ALA A 696 -19.79 -8.88 1.60
C ALA A 696 -19.85 -8.64 0.08
N ILE A 697 -21.04 -8.34 -0.44
CA ILE A 697 -21.28 -7.98 -1.84
C ILE A 697 -21.96 -6.62 -1.95
N ASP A 698 -21.66 -5.89 -3.02
CA ASP A 698 -22.17 -4.55 -3.28
C ASP A 698 -22.15 -4.18 -4.78
N ASP A 699 -22.82 -3.09 -5.17
CA ASP A 699 -22.87 -2.51 -6.52
C ASP A 699 -23.07 -3.56 -7.63
N VAL A 700 -24.10 -4.40 -7.50
CA VAL A 700 -24.40 -5.48 -8.44
C VAL A 700 -25.00 -4.90 -9.72
N SER A 701 -24.50 -5.27 -10.88
CA SER A 701 -24.98 -4.75 -12.16
C SER A 701 -24.87 -5.77 -13.28
N MET A 702 -25.66 -5.57 -14.34
CA MET A 702 -25.61 -6.37 -15.55
C MET A 702 -25.27 -5.48 -16.74
N THR A 703 -24.35 -5.95 -17.58
CA THR A 703 -23.94 -5.27 -18.81
C THR A 703 -24.33 -6.05 -20.05
N SER A 704 -24.33 -5.37 -21.20
CA SER A 704 -24.50 -5.95 -22.53
C SER A 704 -23.51 -5.29 -23.50
N VAL A 705 -22.91 -6.09 -24.38
CA VAL A 705 -22.11 -5.61 -25.51
C VAL A 705 -22.97 -4.73 -26.43
N LEU A 706 -22.37 -3.67 -26.98
CA LEU A 706 -23.03 -2.73 -27.88
C LEU A 706 -23.28 -3.37 -29.27
N PRO A 707 -24.38 -3.03 -29.98
CA PRO A 707 -24.67 -3.61 -31.30
C PRO A 707 -23.55 -3.39 -32.34
N GLY A 708 -22.86 -2.26 -32.30
CA GLY A 708 -21.76 -1.93 -33.22
C GLY A 708 -20.47 -2.73 -33.00
N CYS A 709 -20.44 -3.66 -32.04
CA CYS A 709 -19.28 -4.48 -31.70
C CYS A 709 -19.16 -5.78 -32.49
N GLU A 710 -20.19 -6.17 -33.24
CA GLU A 710 -20.14 -7.37 -34.07
C GLU A 710 -19.00 -7.25 -35.08
N THR A 711 -18.03 -8.16 -35.01
CA THR A 711 -17.06 -8.37 -36.08
C THR A 711 -17.79 -8.44 -37.42
N PRO A 712 -17.32 -7.77 -38.49
CA PRO A 712 -17.61 -8.24 -39.83
C PRO A 712 -16.89 -9.58 -40.02
N ASN A 713 -17.41 -10.62 -39.37
CA ASN A 713 -17.10 -11.99 -39.72
C ASN A 713 -17.61 -12.15 -41.13
N THR A 714 -16.67 -12.32 -42.05
CA THR A 714 -16.82 -13.05 -43.32
C THR A 714 -18.25 -13.08 -43.83
N VAL A 715 -18.60 -12.09 -44.66
CA VAL A 715 -19.81 -12.16 -45.49
C VAL A 715 -19.80 -13.52 -46.16
N ASP A 716 -20.87 -14.31 -45.94
CA ASP A 716 -21.04 -15.57 -46.65
C ASP A 716 -20.94 -15.30 -48.15
N ALA A 717 -20.22 -16.18 -48.85
CA ALA A 717 -20.20 -16.18 -50.30
C ALA A 717 -21.50 -16.79 -50.83
N GLY A 718 -22.63 -16.10 -50.61
CA GLY A 718 -23.97 -16.57 -50.96
C GLY A 718 -25.05 -15.52 -50.66
N GLU A 719 -25.83 -15.19 -51.70
CA GLU A 719 -27.14 -14.53 -51.61
C GLU A 719 -27.16 -13.14 -50.92
N GLY A 720 -26.69 -12.13 -51.67
CA GLY A 720 -27.04 -10.74 -51.37
C GLY A 720 -28.55 -10.49 -51.58
N PRO A 721 -29.19 -9.64 -50.77
CA PRO A 721 -30.60 -9.30 -50.95
C PRO A 721 -30.81 -8.54 -52.26
N ALA A 722 -31.88 -8.85 -52.98
CA ALA A 722 -32.29 -8.11 -54.16
C ALA A 722 -32.65 -6.66 -53.75
N LEU A 723 -31.87 -5.71 -54.25
CA LEU A 723 -32.25 -4.30 -54.25
C LEU A 723 -33.01 -4.04 -55.55
N ASP A 724 -34.30 -3.74 -55.42
CA ASP A 724 -35.12 -3.31 -56.55
C ASP A 724 -34.62 -1.95 -57.08
N ASP A 725 -34.29 -1.92 -58.36
CA ASP A 725 -33.67 -0.78 -59.06
C ASP A 725 -34.74 0.04 -59.79
N GLU A 726 -35.18 1.14 -59.17
CA GLU A 726 -36.09 2.14 -59.76
C GLU A 726 -35.46 3.53 -59.59
N GLY A 727 -34.67 3.99 -60.58
CA GLY A 727 -34.36 5.43 -60.66
C GLY A 727 -33.04 5.92 -61.26
N GLY A 728 -32.66 5.48 -62.46
CA GLY A 728 -32.22 6.45 -63.48
C GLY A 728 -30.73 6.81 -63.66
N CYS A 729 -30.19 6.31 -64.78
CA CYS A 729 -29.36 7.04 -65.75
C CYS A 729 -27.98 7.64 -65.35
N GLY A 730 -26.90 7.09 -65.94
CA GLY A 730 -25.77 7.94 -66.34
C GLY A 730 -24.38 7.30 -66.52
N CYS A 731 -24.18 6.53 -67.60
CA CYS A 731 -22.89 6.29 -68.30
C CYS A 731 -21.60 6.01 -67.45
N HIS A 732 -21.05 4.80 -67.43
CA HIS A 732 -20.07 4.28 -68.43
C HIS A 732 -19.05 5.34 -68.91
N LEU A 733 -17.72 5.08 -68.92
CA LEU A 733 -16.96 3.90 -69.36
C LEU A 733 -15.70 3.76 -68.46
N GLY A 734 -15.03 2.61 -68.27
CA GLY A 734 -15.15 1.30 -68.90
C GLY A 734 -13.78 0.61 -69.01
N GLY A 735 -13.55 -0.42 -68.17
CA GLY A 735 -12.65 -1.55 -68.44
C GLY A 735 -11.13 -1.33 -68.28
N ARG A 736 -10.30 -2.38 -68.07
CA ARG A 736 -10.62 -3.82 -68.01
C ARG A 736 -9.52 -4.58 -67.22
N THR A 737 -9.93 -5.32 -66.21
CA THR A 737 -9.49 -6.69 -65.85
C THR A 737 -8.07 -7.18 -66.25
N LYS A 738 -7.25 -7.60 -65.28
CA LYS A 738 -6.92 -9.03 -64.99
C LYS A 738 -5.59 -9.21 -64.22
N GLU A 739 -5.73 -9.68 -62.99
CA GLU A 739 -4.82 -10.61 -62.31
C GLU A 739 -4.73 -11.99 -63.04
N PRO A 740 -3.92 -12.98 -62.59
CA PRO A 740 -2.78 -12.96 -61.66
C PRO A 740 -1.56 -13.83 -62.10
N ARG A 741 -0.53 -13.88 -61.21
CA ARG A 741 0.28 -15.07 -60.78
C ARG A 741 1.80 -15.05 -60.99
N LEU A 742 2.47 -15.30 -59.85
CA LEU A 742 3.70 -16.08 -59.60
C LEU A 742 4.87 -16.05 -60.61
N LEU A 743 6.07 -15.69 -60.13
CA LEU A 743 7.11 -16.69 -59.77
C LEU A 743 8.34 -16.06 -59.09
N THR A 744 8.90 -16.77 -58.12
CA THR A 744 10.21 -16.50 -57.49
C THR A 744 11.37 -17.06 -58.32
N PHE A 745 12.48 -16.33 -58.47
CA PHE A 745 13.82 -16.73 -57.97
C PHE A 745 14.96 -15.74 -58.36
N GLY A 746 15.86 -15.45 -57.40
CA GLY A 746 17.32 -15.28 -57.59
C GLY A 746 17.89 -14.07 -58.35
N CYS A 747 18.77 -13.29 -57.69
CA CYS A 747 20.22 -13.26 -57.98
C CYS A 747 21.01 -12.26 -57.10
N LEU A 748 22.31 -12.50 -56.93
CA LEU A 748 23.28 -11.69 -56.17
C LEU A 748 24.18 -10.83 -57.09
N LEU A 749 24.83 -9.81 -56.49
CA LEU A 749 26.15 -9.24 -56.86
C LEU A 749 26.26 -8.47 -58.20
N ALA A 750 26.89 -7.29 -58.34
CA ALA A 750 27.92 -6.61 -57.55
C ALA A 750 28.18 -5.16 -58.04
N TRP A 751 29.11 -4.48 -57.34
CA TRP A 751 30.08 -3.48 -57.84
C TRP A 751 29.66 -2.00 -57.98
N LEU A 752 30.33 -1.14 -57.20
CA LEU A 752 31.11 0.00 -57.71
C LEU A 752 32.05 0.58 -56.63
N ALA A 753 33.18 1.14 -57.04
CA ALA A 753 34.16 1.75 -56.14
C ALA A 753 34.93 2.91 -56.83
N ARG A 754 35.16 4.04 -56.12
CA ARG A 754 36.46 4.79 -56.02
C ARG A 754 36.34 6.24 -55.46
N ARG A 755 37.15 6.49 -54.39
CA ARG A 755 38.06 7.64 -54.12
C ARG A 755 37.57 9.10 -54.38
N ARG A 756 37.71 10.04 -53.43
CA ARG A 756 38.94 10.76 -53.00
C ARG A 756 38.66 11.62 -51.73
N ARG A 757 39.56 11.68 -50.73
CA ARG A 757 40.40 12.86 -50.27
C ARG A 757 39.66 14.22 -50.14
N SER A 758 39.85 15.08 -49.13
CA SER A 758 40.60 15.04 -47.84
C SER A 758 40.56 16.43 -47.15
N THR A 759 40.61 16.52 -45.81
CA THR A 759 41.64 17.27 -45.01
C THR A 759 41.37 17.24 -43.48
N SER A 760 42.30 17.80 -42.70
CA SER A 760 42.30 18.10 -41.23
C SER A 760 42.78 19.57 -41.03
N PRO A 761 43.10 20.15 -39.83
CA PRO A 761 42.95 19.73 -38.42
C PRO A 761 42.32 20.88 -37.53
N PRO A 762 42.83 21.29 -36.32
CA PRO A 762 42.37 20.84 -34.99
C PRO A 762 41.96 21.96 -33.98
N SER A 763 41.47 21.54 -32.79
CA SER A 763 41.64 22.06 -31.38
C SER A 763 41.79 23.57 -31.07
N PRO A 764 41.36 24.09 -29.90
CA PRO A 764 41.47 23.48 -28.55
C PRO A 764 40.38 22.48 -28.20
#